data_AF-A0A428UKW1-F1
#
_entry.id   AF-A0A428UKW1-F1
#
_cell.length_a   1.000
_cell.length_b   1.000
_cell.length_c   1.000
_cell.angle_alpha   90.00
_cell.angle_beta   90.00
_cell.angle_gamma   90.00
#
_symmetry.space_group_name_H-M   'P 1'
#
loop_
_entity.id
_entity.type
_entity.pdbx_description
1 polymer ?
#
loop_
_entity_poly.entity_id
_entity_poly.type
_entity_poly.pdbx_seq_one_letter_code
_entity_poly.pdbx_strand_id
1 'polypeptide(L)'
;MAQAAIEQISPFGPPEAATNTPLQNGQPAGFHRNLVSPLAWGPDEAAAASGDVKVDLNPDEITEIQRALVSFRGKKSGPDMHALSPESFPLPTLGPRLRELAKELHQGLGFFTLRGLEPKIFGSIDNMTIHVGIASYIGDKRAMQQNYYSSEGEALLHVCDVKQKIENIQEDVFLAPGNESIAVGFHSDNGDNVSLYCWQTALEGGELYLCSAWKVYNELASRYPRVLHILADNWLWQDSKTGEKELRSHLAPLIHFVDGKLVVNYQKRPLRGTKQEPRDPRLTPLSREQEAALNIMDRVAAEFAISLDQRPGDMHFFNNLALLHARSAFRDGPEEAIQRHLTRIIFRNSELGWKIPDLMLPDWEKYYNHSRENEVFPEKPHPLELNNNGAWRSRAQEDEPSSALLVEPVMLGVRFRSGLDSTDEYAFADNQVWVQPESNLEYCDETAQLSQIYETEDREPNFTENMALWADATDLRRHFEIEVPRRSMYFPVLRYAVFAFSSRHLNRNMSDTTTEALEYYDRCLSLLIEAVAEQNGPVDEETLAAIAILRQYEEMDADDKELHLNGTSRIVNSMSVFDFNGGLGEAAAWLCLRQDIYISLTKQRPLRSDLDTYLQSDVFKRMDDAAYANKMVFLLAKALACAFSSDKPCSVDSLEEIRREVDSWFDLKSPAFNPIHEEKRNREEGRLLPEIWVLSPFHAVGLQYYHIAKIILAMSTPIVASSVLEHIRQGKRVEQIVRNHLLQVIALANSHARAENALFTARHSLSVWGGVFAEKDDQEMVLSFLEHVQQRTGWNTSPLRSSLQEQWIQDNRE
;
A
#
# COMPACT_ATOMS: atom_id res chain seq x y z
N MET A 1 -17.96 11.32 7.04
CA MET A 1 -17.17 11.83 5.90
C MET A 1 -15.86 12.49 6.31
N ALA A 2 -15.84 13.52 7.17
CA ALA A 2 -14.56 14.08 7.65
C ALA A 2 -13.69 13.03 8.38
N GLN A 3 -14.28 12.23 9.27
CA GLN A 3 -13.58 11.22 10.07
C GLN A 3 -13.01 10.03 9.25
N ALA A 4 -13.71 9.59 8.21
CA ALA A 4 -13.24 8.56 7.27
C ALA A 4 -12.08 9.05 6.37
N ALA A 5 -12.07 10.34 6.01
CA ALA A 5 -10.94 10.94 5.30
C ALA A 5 -9.73 11.20 6.23
N ILE A 6 -10.00 11.49 7.51
CA ILE A 6 -9.02 11.61 8.59
C ILE A 6 -8.27 10.28 8.83
N GLU A 7 -8.96 9.14 8.74
CA GLU A 7 -8.35 7.79 8.87
C GLU A 7 -7.45 7.42 7.68
N GLN A 8 -7.77 7.88 6.46
CA GLN A 8 -6.88 7.76 5.29
C GLN A 8 -5.59 8.61 5.44
N ILE A 9 -5.64 9.68 6.24
CA ILE A 9 -4.55 10.67 6.43
C ILE A 9 -3.65 10.29 7.64
N SER A 10 -4.14 9.47 8.58
CA SER A 10 -3.44 9.02 9.80
C SER A 10 -3.74 7.54 10.14
N PRO A 11 -3.02 6.58 9.57
CA PRO A 11 -3.38 5.15 9.54
C PRO A 11 -3.01 4.34 10.80
N PHE A 12 -2.88 4.95 11.98
CA PHE A 12 -2.31 4.27 13.15
C PHE A 12 -3.34 3.92 14.24
N GLY A 13 -3.31 2.65 14.66
CA GLY A 13 -4.08 2.10 15.78
C GLY A 13 -3.67 2.63 17.17
N PRO A 14 -4.29 2.12 18.25
CA PRO A 14 -4.11 2.64 19.60
C PRO A 14 -2.64 2.53 20.06
N PRO A 15 -2.13 3.50 20.84
CA PRO A 15 -0.75 3.47 21.30
C PRO A 15 -0.52 2.27 22.24
N GLU A 16 0.54 1.49 22.01
CA GLU A 16 1.11 0.66 23.06
C GLU A 16 1.54 1.57 24.22
N ALA A 17 1.13 1.20 25.44
CA ALA A 17 1.42 1.95 26.64
C ALA A 17 2.93 2.24 26.76
N ALA A 18 3.30 3.52 26.59
CA ALA A 18 4.67 3.97 26.73
C ALA A 18 5.21 3.57 28.12
N THR A 19 6.37 2.93 28.10
CA THR A 19 7.06 2.32 29.22
C THR A 19 7.31 3.28 30.40
N ASN A 20 7.06 2.76 31.60
CA ASN A 20 7.32 3.33 32.94
C ASN A 20 8.65 4.11 33.06
N THR A 21 8.61 5.42 32.83
CA THR A 21 9.66 6.38 33.26
C THR A 21 8.96 7.51 34.05
N PRO A 22 9.59 8.11 35.09
CA PRO A 22 8.90 9.04 35.97
C PRO A 22 8.35 10.25 35.21
N LEU A 23 7.07 10.57 35.44
CA LEU A 23 6.35 11.72 34.88
C LEU A 23 7.11 13.04 35.12
N GLN A 24 7.59 13.68 34.06
CA GLN A 24 7.77 15.14 34.10
C GLN A 24 6.38 15.77 34.01
N ASN A 25 5.84 16.16 35.15
CA ASN A 25 4.55 16.86 35.22
C ASN A 25 4.71 18.31 34.72
N GLY A 26 4.12 18.67 33.58
CA GLY A 26 4.02 20.05 33.07
C GLY A 26 4.38 20.20 31.59
N GLN A 27 4.20 21.41 31.04
CA GLN A 27 4.67 21.78 29.68
C GLN A 27 6.20 21.95 29.65
N PRO A 28 6.83 21.91 28.46
CA PRO A 28 8.23 22.29 28.30
C PRO A 28 8.52 23.69 28.86
N ALA A 29 9.77 23.95 29.25
CA ALA A 29 10.14 25.27 29.74
C ALA A 29 9.90 26.34 28.65
N GLY A 30 9.22 27.44 29.01
CA GLY A 30 8.87 28.52 28.07
C GLY A 30 7.59 28.29 27.27
N PHE A 31 6.92 27.14 27.43
CA PHE A 31 5.68 26.82 26.74
C PHE A 31 4.46 27.20 27.60
N HIS A 32 3.39 27.66 26.95
CA HIS A 32 2.17 28.11 27.64
C HIS A 32 1.24 26.94 28.00
N ARG A 33 0.54 27.04 29.13
CA ARG A 33 -0.44 26.00 29.55
C ARG A 33 -1.61 25.83 28.58
N ASN A 34 -2.06 26.95 28.04
CA ASN A 34 -3.16 27.02 27.09
C ASN A 34 -2.98 28.27 26.23
N LEU A 35 -3.24 28.14 24.94
CA LEU A 35 -3.21 29.22 23.98
C LEU A 35 -4.62 29.77 23.79
N VAL A 36 -4.78 31.07 24.04
CA VAL A 36 -6.02 31.80 23.82
C VAL A 36 -5.75 32.79 22.69
N SER A 37 -6.28 32.47 21.51
CA SER A 37 -6.04 33.22 20.28
C SER A 37 -7.16 32.88 19.28
N PRO A 38 -7.53 33.80 18.37
CA PRO A 38 -8.37 33.45 17.22
C PRO A 38 -7.85 32.26 16.45
N LEU A 39 -6.53 32.05 16.41
CA LEU A 39 -5.90 30.89 15.75
C LEU A 39 -6.20 29.55 16.42
N ALA A 40 -6.65 29.51 17.68
CA ALA A 40 -6.89 28.28 18.44
C ALA A 40 -8.35 27.79 18.29
N TRP A 41 -8.75 27.46 17.07
CA TRP A 41 -10.12 27.06 16.70
C TRP A 41 -10.23 25.54 16.44
N GLY A 42 -11.39 24.96 16.69
CA GLY A 42 -11.81 23.64 16.22
C GLY A 42 -12.88 23.72 15.12
N PRO A 43 -13.49 22.59 14.74
CA PRO A 43 -14.50 22.53 13.69
C PRO A 43 -15.70 23.46 13.93
N ASP A 44 -16.18 23.56 15.17
CA ASP A 44 -17.35 24.37 15.51
C ASP A 44 -17.07 25.87 15.37
N GLU A 45 -15.91 26.34 15.87
CA GLU A 45 -15.52 27.75 15.73
C GLU A 45 -15.25 28.12 14.27
N ALA A 46 -14.61 27.23 13.50
CA ALA A 46 -14.38 27.44 12.08
C ALA A 46 -15.69 27.47 11.28
N ALA A 47 -16.65 26.60 11.60
CA ALA A 47 -17.97 26.57 10.97
C ALA A 47 -18.76 27.85 11.27
N ALA A 48 -18.70 28.35 12.51
CA ALA A 48 -19.35 29.60 12.91
C ALA A 48 -18.80 30.83 12.15
N ALA A 49 -17.52 30.80 11.78
CA ALA A 49 -16.85 31.85 11.02
C ALA A 49 -16.81 31.62 9.50
N SER A 50 -17.54 30.61 8.99
CA SER A 50 -17.49 30.19 7.57
C SER A 50 -17.76 31.33 6.58
N GLY A 51 -18.62 32.29 6.94
CA GLY A 51 -18.92 33.48 6.13
C GLY A 51 -17.79 34.52 6.09
N ASP A 52 -16.91 34.53 7.09
CA ASP A 52 -15.78 35.46 7.18
C ASP A 52 -14.53 34.90 6.48
N VAL A 53 -14.41 33.57 6.39
CA VAL A 53 -13.28 32.88 5.72
C VAL A 53 -13.54 32.56 4.25
N LYS A 54 -14.79 32.54 3.79
CA LYS A 54 -15.15 32.41 2.36
C LYS A 54 -15.52 33.77 1.80
N VAL A 55 -14.66 34.29 0.94
CA VAL A 55 -14.70 35.66 0.42
C VAL A 55 -15.11 35.60 -1.04
N ASP A 56 -16.40 35.80 -1.32
CA ASP A 56 -16.90 35.86 -2.68
C ASP A 56 -16.47 37.19 -3.34
N LEU A 57 -15.93 37.07 -4.55
CA LEU A 57 -15.61 38.18 -5.44
C LEU A 57 -16.88 38.63 -6.15
N ASN A 58 -17.14 39.93 -6.14
CA ASN A 58 -18.24 40.49 -6.90
C ASN A 58 -17.86 40.71 -8.38
N PRO A 59 -18.85 40.92 -9.28
CA PRO A 59 -18.57 41.10 -10.71
C PRO A 59 -17.62 42.26 -11.05
N ASP A 60 -17.64 43.35 -10.28
CA ASP A 60 -16.77 44.51 -10.49
C ASP A 60 -15.31 44.19 -10.12
N GLU A 61 -15.10 43.43 -9.04
CA GLU A 61 -13.79 42.92 -8.61
C GLU A 61 -13.22 41.94 -9.65
N ILE A 62 -14.04 41.04 -10.21
CA ILE A 62 -13.62 40.13 -11.30
C ILE A 62 -13.22 40.93 -12.54
N THR A 63 -14.01 41.93 -12.92
CA THR A 63 -13.71 42.83 -14.05
C THR A 63 -12.44 43.64 -13.80
N GLU A 64 -12.18 44.04 -12.56
CA GLU A 64 -10.94 44.70 -12.14
C GLU A 64 -9.72 43.79 -12.32
N ILE A 65 -9.79 42.52 -11.90
CA ILE A 65 -8.74 41.52 -12.10
C ILE A 65 -8.44 41.32 -13.59
N GLN A 66 -9.48 41.19 -14.42
CA GLN A 66 -9.32 41.06 -15.87
C GLN A 66 -8.65 42.29 -16.50
N ARG A 67 -9.00 43.50 -16.07
CA ARG A 67 -8.34 44.74 -16.51
C ARG A 67 -6.87 44.79 -16.10
N ALA A 68 -6.55 44.38 -14.87
CA ALA A 68 -5.18 44.31 -14.38
C ALA A 68 -4.34 43.32 -15.21
N LEU A 69 -4.91 42.15 -15.53
CA LEU A 69 -4.29 41.15 -16.41
C LEU A 69 -3.99 41.71 -17.80
N VAL A 70 -4.97 42.35 -18.45
CA VAL A 70 -4.80 42.98 -19.77
C VAL A 70 -3.74 44.09 -19.72
N SER A 71 -3.77 44.91 -18.67
CA SER A 71 -2.79 45.98 -18.47
C SER A 71 -1.37 45.45 -18.26
N PHE A 72 -1.21 44.30 -17.61
CA PHE A 72 0.09 43.67 -17.40
C PHE A 72 0.62 43.08 -18.72
N ARG A 73 -0.23 42.38 -19.48
CA ARG A 73 0.11 41.82 -20.81
C ARG A 73 0.51 42.87 -21.85
N GLY A 74 -0.12 44.05 -21.82
CA GLY A 74 0.09 45.10 -22.83
C GLY A 74 1.44 45.83 -22.78
N LYS A 75 2.35 45.49 -21.85
CA LYS A 75 3.67 46.13 -21.70
C LYS A 75 4.67 45.57 -22.73
N LYS A 76 5.29 46.45 -23.52
CA LYS A 76 6.14 46.17 -24.72
C LYS A 76 7.38 45.28 -24.51
N SER A 77 7.76 44.96 -23.27
CA SER A 77 8.95 44.15 -22.96
C SER A 77 8.66 42.64 -22.81
N GLY A 78 7.39 42.23 -22.99
CA GLY A 78 6.91 40.92 -22.54
C GLY A 78 6.65 40.93 -21.02
N PRO A 79 5.57 40.33 -20.52
CA PRO A 79 5.31 40.29 -19.09
C PRO A 79 6.25 39.27 -18.43
N ASP A 80 7.38 39.75 -17.94
CA ASP A 80 8.18 38.96 -17.03
C ASP A 80 7.44 38.82 -15.69
N MET A 81 6.97 37.61 -15.37
CA MET A 81 6.14 37.34 -14.20
C MET A 81 6.82 37.73 -12.88
N HIS A 82 8.16 37.77 -12.85
CA HIS A 82 8.95 38.26 -11.72
C HIS A 82 8.57 39.70 -11.31
N ALA A 83 8.14 40.51 -12.29
CA ALA A 83 7.74 41.90 -12.10
C ALA A 83 6.34 42.07 -11.50
N LEU A 84 5.59 40.99 -11.23
CA LEU A 84 4.26 41.08 -10.61
C LEU A 84 4.35 41.61 -9.17
N SER A 85 3.66 42.73 -8.96
CA SER A 85 3.50 43.46 -7.70
C SER A 85 2.18 44.23 -7.71
N PRO A 86 1.74 44.79 -6.57
CA PRO A 86 0.56 45.65 -6.52
C PRO A 86 0.60 46.84 -7.50
N GLU A 87 1.78 47.36 -7.83
CA GLU A 87 1.97 48.46 -8.77
C GLU A 87 1.86 48.01 -10.23
N SER A 88 2.34 46.80 -10.55
CA SER A 88 2.30 46.28 -11.92
C SER A 88 1.00 45.55 -12.26
N PHE A 89 0.26 45.09 -11.24
CA PHE A 89 -1.06 44.45 -11.31
C PHE A 89 -2.07 45.22 -10.42
N PRO A 90 -2.56 46.39 -10.87
CA PRO A 90 -3.32 47.31 -10.02
C PRO A 90 -4.77 46.85 -9.77
N LEU A 91 -5.13 46.72 -8.50
CA LEU A 91 -6.47 46.38 -7.99
C LEU A 91 -6.93 47.48 -7.01
N PRO A 92 -7.34 48.67 -7.48
CA PRO A 92 -7.67 49.79 -6.59
C PRO A 92 -8.84 49.52 -5.64
N THR A 93 -9.78 48.65 -6.01
CA THR A 93 -10.98 48.32 -5.22
C THR A 93 -10.78 47.06 -4.40
N LEU A 94 -10.35 45.96 -5.03
CA LEU A 94 -10.11 44.68 -4.37
C LEU A 94 -8.83 44.68 -3.52
N GLY A 95 -7.79 45.43 -3.92
CA GLY A 95 -6.50 45.47 -3.25
C GLY A 95 -6.56 45.85 -1.76
N PRO A 96 -7.28 46.90 -1.35
CA PRO A 96 -7.53 47.20 0.07
C PRO A 96 -8.14 46.01 0.84
N ARG A 97 -9.13 45.32 0.26
CA ARG A 97 -9.76 44.14 0.87
C ARG A 97 -8.77 42.98 1.01
N LEU A 98 -7.93 42.73 0.01
CA LEU A 98 -6.86 41.72 0.08
C LEU A 98 -5.84 42.03 1.19
N ARG A 99 -5.51 43.31 1.43
CA ARG A 99 -4.62 43.71 2.53
C ARG A 99 -5.25 43.52 3.91
N GLU A 100 -6.56 43.72 4.05
CA GLU A 100 -7.27 43.35 5.29
C GLU A 100 -7.28 41.83 5.49
N LEU A 101 -7.51 41.05 4.44
CA LEU A 101 -7.40 39.59 4.50
C LEU A 101 -5.99 39.11 4.83
N ALA A 102 -4.95 39.86 4.44
CA ALA A 102 -3.59 39.58 4.87
C ALA A 102 -3.43 39.72 6.39
N LYS A 103 -4.16 40.63 7.05
CA LYS A 103 -4.17 40.71 8.52
C LYS A 103 -4.91 39.52 9.13
N GLU A 104 -6.06 39.15 8.58
CA GLU A 104 -6.82 37.97 9.03
C GLU A 104 -6.01 36.67 8.90
N LEU A 105 -5.21 36.55 7.85
CA LEU A 105 -4.28 35.44 7.66
C LEU A 105 -3.22 35.34 8.78
N HIS A 106 -2.75 36.47 9.31
CA HIS A 106 -1.68 36.48 10.31
C HIS A 106 -2.17 36.62 11.75
N GLN A 107 -3.40 37.10 11.97
CA GLN A 107 -3.94 37.50 13.28
C GLN A 107 -5.31 36.90 13.60
N GLY A 108 -6.08 36.51 12.57
CA GLY A 108 -7.40 35.90 12.68
C GLY A 108 -7.34 34.38 12.74
N LEU A 109 -8.20 33.71 11.96
CA LEU A 109 -8.26 32.24 11.89
C LEU A 109 -7.07 31.61 11.16
N GLY A 110 -6.26 32.40 10.47
CA GLY A 110 -5.07 31.89 9.80
C GLY A 110 -5.32 31.32 8.41
N PHE A 111 -6.55 31.41 7.88
CA PHE A 111 -6.85 31.04 6.49
C PHE A 111 -8.07 31.81 5.95
N PHE A 112 -8.15 31.90 4.62
CA PHE A 112 -9.35 32.31 3.89
C PHE A 112 -9.35 31.74 2.47
N THR A 113 -10.51 31.77 1.81
CA THR A 113 -10.72 31.35 0.42
C THR A 113 -11.32 32.49 -0.37
N LEU A 114 -10.67 32.91 -1.45
CA LEU A 114 -11.29 33.78 -2.46
C LEU A 114 -12.04 32.91 -3.46
N ARG A 115 -13.30 33.26 -3.75
CA ARG A 115 -14.18 32.52 -4.66
C ARG A 115 -14.75 33.40 -5.74
N GLY A 116 -14.95 32.85 -6.94
CA GLY A 116 -15.65 33.52 -8.05
C GLY A 116 -14.83 33.69 -9.33
N LEU A 117 -13.59 33.20 -9.40
CA LEU A 117 -12.84 33.15 -10.65
C LEU A 117 -13.28 31.97 -11.52
N GLU A 118 -13.09 32.09 -12.83
CA GLU A 118 -13.38 31.02 -13.78
C GLU A 118 -12.08 30.64 -14.54
N PRO A 119 -11.29 29.67 -14.05
CA PRO A 119 -9.98 29.37 -14.65
C PRO A 119 -10.07 28.95 -16.12
N LYS A 120 -11.18 28.34 -16.53
CA LYS A 120 -11.42 27.82 -17.89
C LYS A 120 -11.47 28.90 -18.96
N ILE A 121 -11.74 30.16 -18.61
CA ILE A 121 -11.74 31.28 -19.58
C ILE A 121 -10.34 31.87 -19.80
N PHE A 122 -9.34 31.41 -19.05
CA PHE A 122 -7.97 31.92 -19.07
C PHE A 122 -7.00 30.82 -19.53
N GLY A 123 -5.94 31.20 -20.25
CA GLY A 123 -4.83 30.29 -20.53
C GLY A 123 -3.97 30.02 -19.29
N SER A 124 -3.03 29.06 -19.37
CA SER A 124 -2.13 28.69 -18.25
C SER A 124 -1.39 29.92 -17.69
N ILE A 125 -0.71 30.67 -18.55
CA ILE A 125 0.01 31.90 -18.18
C ILE A 125 -0.91 32.96 -17.56
N ASP A 126 -2.16 33.07 -18.01
CA ASP A 126 -3.12 34.02 -17.44
C ASP A 126 -3.53 33.62 -16.04
N ASN A 127 -3.88 32.36 -15.83
CA ASN A 127 -4.21 31.82 -14.52
C ASN A 127 -3.04 31.98 -13.54
N MET A 128 -1.81 31.74 -13.99
CA MET A 128 -0.59 31.98 -13.21
C MET A 128 -0.40 33.47 -12.89
N THR A 129 -0.59 34.36 -13.87
CA THR A 129 -0.47 35.81 -13.69
C THR A 129 -1.49 36.34 -12.69
N ILE A 130 -2.74 35.87 -12.77
CA ILE A 130 -3.81 36.24 -11.81
C ILE A 130 -3.43 35.74 -10.41
N HIS A 131 -2.97 34.50 -10.28
CA HIS A 131 -2.57 33.93 -9.00
C HIS A 131 -1.44 34.73 -8.34
N VAL A 132 -0.34 34.98 -9.07
CA VAL A 132 0.80 35.75 -8.57
C VAL A 132 0.42 37.21 -8.31
N GLY A 133 -0.38 37.82 -9.18
CA GLY A 133 -0.88 39.19 -9.05
C GLY A 133 -1.69 39.40 -7.77
N ILE A 134 -2.67 38.53 -7.51
CA ILE A 134 -3.49 38.58 -6.29
C ILE A 134 -2.65 38.29 -5.05
N ALA A 135 -1.83 37.24 -5.08
CA ALA A 135 -0.97 36.87 -3.95
C ALA A 135 -0.01 38.01 -3.54
N SER A 136 0.41 38.86 -4.47
CA SER A 136 1.30 39.99 -4.21
C SER A 136 0.72 41.08 -3.28
N TYR A 137 -0.61 41.12 -3.10
CA TYR A 137 -1.27 42.02 -2.14
C TYR A 137 -1.25 41.47 -0.71
N ILE A 138 -1.01 40.16 -0.57
CA ILE A 138 -1.06 39.44 0.71
C ILE A 138 0.37 39.21 1.24
N GLY A 139 1.34 39.00 0.36
CA GLY A 139 2.77 39.00 0.69
C GLY A 139 3.65 39.55 -0.43
N ASP A 140 4.71 40.24 -0.04
CA ASP A 140 5.63 40.96 -0.93
C ASP A 140 6.85 40.13 -1.37
N LYS A 141 7.12 39.00 -0.69
CA LYS A 141 8.21 38.08 -1.03
C LYS A 141 7.67 36.70 -1.38
N ARG A 142 8.11 36.16 -2.51
CA ARG A 142 7.86 34.76 -2.90
C ARG A 142 9.02 33.90 -2.44
N ALA A 143 8.76 32.63 -2.20
CA ALA A 143 9.79 31.65 -1.89
C ALA A 143 10.22 30.88 -3.15
N MET A 144 11.51 30.61 -3.28
CA MET A 144 12.04 29.66 -4.26
C MET A 144 11.91 28.25 -3.72
N GLN A 145 10.89 27.55 -4.20
CA GLN A 145 10.57 26.20 -3.80
C GLN A 145 11.48 25.24 -4.56
N GLN A 146 12.42 24.60 -3.87
CA GLN A 146 13.26 23.58 -4.48
C GLN A 146 12.42 22.37 -4.91
N ASN A 147 12.68 21.85 -6.11
CA ASN A 147 12.07 20.62 -6.60
C ASN A 147 13.16 19.61 -7.06
N TYR A 148 12.74 18.44 -7.52
CA TYR A 148 13.70 17.39 -7.89
C TYR A 148 14.37 17.62 -9.24
N TYR A 149 13.82 18.51 -10.06
CA TYR A 149 14.14 18.66 -11.47
C TYR A 149 14.88 19.96 -11.81
N SER A 150 14.88 20.92 -10.91
CA SER A 150 15.56 22.20 -11.02
C SER A 150 16.44 22.44 -9.79
N SER A 151 17.72 22.71 -10.03
CA SER A 151 18.66 23.14 -9.01
C SER A 151 18.44 24.59 -8.56
N GLU A 152 17.68 25.38 -9.31
CA GLU A 152 17.47 26.81 -9.07
C GLU A 152 16.19 27.10 -8.26
N GLY A 153 15.28 26.13 -8.16
CA GLY A 153 13.98 26.27 -7.49
C GLY A 153 12.94 27.03 -8.34
N GLU A 154 11.69 27.03 -7.91
CA GLU A 154 10.57 27.65 -8.64
C GLU A 154 9.69 28.49 -7.69
N ALA A 155 9.25 29.66 -8.14
CA ALA A 155 8.40 30.55 -7.35
C ALA A 155 6.92 30.11 -7.37
N LEU A 156 6.50 29.39 -8.42
CA LEU A 156 5.19 28.78 -8.56
C LEU A 156 5.34 27.32 -8.98
N LEU A 157 4.64 26.43 -8.29
CA LEU A 157 4.60 25.01 -8.63
C LEU A 157 3.21 24.61 -9.11
N HIS A 158 3.15 23.64 -10.02
CA HIS A 158 1.90 22.93 -10.33
C HIS A 158 1.74 21.73 -9.38
N VAL A 159 0.53 21.56 -8.86
CA VAL A 159 0.12 20.50 -7.93
C VAL A 159 -1.00 19.69 -8.59
N CYS A 160 -0.62 18.62 -9.28
CA CYS A 160 -1.47 17.74 -10.10
C CYS A 160 -0.88 16.34 -10.18
N ASP A 161 -1.63 15.31 -10.59
CA ASP A 161 -1.01 14.03 -10.93
C ASP A 161 -0.17 14.21 -12.20
N VAL A 162 1.14 14.32 -12.02
CA VAL A 162 2.08 14.60 -13.11
C VAL A 162 2.09 13.46 -14.13
N LYS A 163 1.83 12.22 -13.73
CA LYS A 163 1.81 11.06 -14.64
C LYS A 163 0.68 11.15 -15.67
N GLN A 164 -0.40 11.86 -15.34
CA GLN A 164 -1.52 12.10 -16.26
C GLN A 164 -1.26 13.27 -17.23
N LYS A 165 -0.32 14.16 -16.90
CA LYS A 165 -0.07 15.40 -17.65
C LYS A 165 1.16 15.35 -18.55
N ILE A 166 2.01 14.33 -18.39
CA ILE A 166 3.28 14.21 -19.12
C ILE A 166 3.38 12.83 -19.76
N GLU A 167 3.49 12.82 -21.09
CA GLU A 167 3.72 11.60 -21.86
C GLU A 167 5.16 11.09 -21.64
N ASN A 168 5.34 9.77 -21.55
CA ASN A 168 6.66 9.11 -21.44
C ASN A 168 7.49 9.42 -20.19
N ILE A 169 6.86 9.63 -19.03
CA ILE A 169 7.57 9.61 -17.74
C ILE A 169 8.17 8.23 -17.48
N GLN A 170 9.47 8.17 -17.17
CA GLN A 170 10.12 6.91 -16.77
C GLN A 170 9.57 6.46 -15.41
N GLU A 171 9.38 5.14 -15.23
CA GLU A 171 8.78 4.57 -14.01
C GLU A 171 9.56 4.88 -12.72
N ASP A 172 10.84 5.22 -12.83
CA ASP A 172 11.76 5.51 -11.73
C ASP A 172 11.87 7.01 -11.37
N VAL A 173 11.13 7.89 -12.06
CA VAL A 173 11.11 9.31 -11.72
C VAL A 173 10.45 9.53 -10.35
N PHE A 174 11.22 10.05 -9.40
CA PHE A 174 10.70 10.51 -8.12
C PHE A 174 9.72 11.66 -8.33
N LEU A 175 8.49 11.54 -7.81
CA LEU A 175 7.51 12.62 -7.75
C LEU A 175 7.32 13.07 -6.31
N ALA A 176 7.10 14.38 -6.11
CA ALA A 176 6.69 14.86 -4.79
C ALA A 176 5.27 14.34 -4.48
N PRO A 177 4.92 14.02 -3.22
CA PRO A 177 3.58 13.51 -2.89
C PRO A 177 2.41 14.42 -3.29
N GLY A 178 2.64 15.74 -3.38
CA GLY A 178 1.66 16.70 -3.90
C GLY A 178 1.38 16.55 -5.40
N ASN A 179 2.25 15.83 -6.12
CA ASN A 179 2.24 15.62 -7.56
C ASN A 179 1.83 14.18 -7.96
N GLU A 180 1.26 13.44 -7.00
CA GLU A 180 0.76 12.08 -7.15
C GLU A 180 -0.70 12.01 -6.68
N SER A 181 -1.43 10.98 -7.08
CA SER A 181 -2.82 10.72 -6.70
C SER A 181 -2.99 10.16 -5.27
N ILE A 182 -1.90 9.78 -4.58
CA ILE A 182 -1.92 9.24 -3.21
C ILE A 182 -2.36 10.29 -2.16
N ALA A 183 -2.79 9.87 -0.97
CA ALA A 183 -3.08 10.81 0.12
C ALA A 183 -1.81 11.49 0.66
N VAL A 184 -1.94 12.73 1.12
CA VAL A 184 -0.87 13.49 1.77
C VAL A 184 -1.29 13.77 3.21
N GLY A 185 -0.54 13.20 4.16
CA GLY A 185 -0.72 13.36 5.61
C GLY A 185 -0.68 14.82 6.08
N PHE A 186 -1.14 15.11 7.30
CA PHE A 186 -0.98 16.43 7.90
C PHE A 186 0.50 16.84 7.94
N HIS A 187 0.77 18.05 7.44
CA HIS A 187 2.11 18.64 7.40
C HIS A 187 2.03 20.18 7.34
N SER A 188 3.17 20.82 7.51
CA SER A 188 3.42 22.21 7.12
C SER A 188 4.57 22.26 6.11
N ASP A 189 4.43 23.05 5.05
CA ASP A 189 5.51 23.26 4.08
C ASP A 189 6.67 24.05 4.71
N ASN A 190 7.81 24.18 4.01
CA ASN A 190 8.84 25.14 4.39
C ASN A 190 8.43 26.53 3.87
N GLY A 191 8.28 27.49 4.78
CA GLY A 191 7.88 28.88 4.47
C GLY A 191 6.73 29.39 5.34
N ASP A 192 6.45 30.69 5.24
CA ASP A 192 5.53 31.39 6.14
C ASP A 192 4.05 31.13 5.79
N ASN A 193 3.67 31.35 4.53
CA ASN A 193 2.30 31.25 4.07
C ASN A 193 2.22 30.51 2.74
N VAL A 194 1.09 29.86 2.50
CA VAL A 194 0.81 29.10 1.27
C VAL A 194 -0.43 29.68 0.59
N SER A 195 -0.37 29.77 -0.73
CA SER A 195 -1.51 30.02 -1.62
C SER A 195 -1.69 28.86 -2.57
N LEU A 196 -2.91 28.33 -2.68
CA LEU A 196 -3.31 27.29 -3.61
C LEU A 196 -4.45 27.79 -4.50
N TYR A 197 -4.23 27.86 -5.81
CA TYR A 197 -5.25 28.25 -6.78
C TYR A 197 -5.75 27.02 -7.55
N CYS A 198 -7.03 26.69 -7.39
CA CYS A 198 -7.67 25.54 -8.01
C CYS A 198 -8.15 25.86 -9.42
N TRP A 199 -7.49 25.28 -10.42
CA TRP A 199 -7.93 25.37 -11.82
C TRP A 199 -9.02 24.35 -12.10
N GLN A 200 -8.80 23.11 -11.63
CA GLN A 200 -9.66 21.96 -11.84
C GLN A 200 -9.61 21.03 -10.62
N THR A 201 -10.72 20.37 -10.34
CA THR A 201 -10.83 19.32 -9.31
C THR A 201 -10.74 17.93 -9.94
N ALA A 202 -10.36 16.94 -9.16
CA ALA A 202 -10.40 15.54 -9.58
C ALA A 202 -11.85 15.08 -9.85
N LEU A 203 -11.99 13.91 -10.48
CA LEU A 203 -13.27 13.23 -10.60
C LEU A 203 -13.78 12.75 -9.24
N GLU A 204 -12.91 12.15 -8.42
CA GLU A 204 -13.20 11.70 -7.06
C GLU A 204 -12.06 12.06 -6.11
N GLY A 205 -12.41 12.45 -4.88
CA GLY A 205 -11.46 12.75 -3.81
C GLY A 205 -10.65 14.04 -4.01
N GLY A 206 -9.50 14.12 -3.35
CA GLY A 206 -8.60 15.27 -3.44
C GLY A 206 -9.01 16.47 -2.60
N GLU A 207 -9.92 16.26 -1.64
CA GLU A 207 -10.33 17.23 -0.63
C GLU A 207 -9.13 17.77 0.14
N LEU A 208 -9.14 19.09 0.34
CA LEU A 208 -8.13 19.82 1.10
C LEU A 208 -8.60 20.00 2.54
N TYR A 209 -7.78 19.55 3.49
CA TYR A 209 -8.05 19.66 4.92
C TYR A 209 -7.12 20.69 5.56
N LEU A 210 -7.67 21.50 6.47
CA LEU A 210 -6.92 22.42 7.32
C LEU A 210 -7.17 22.09 8.79
N CYS A 211 -6.15 22.26 9.63
CA CYS A 211 -6.26 22.11 11.07
C CYS A 211 -5.43 23.19 11.79
N SER A 212 -5.99 23.76 12.86
CA SER A 212 -5.25 24.67 13.73
C SER A 212 -4.19 23.95 14.55
N ALA A 213 -2.92 24.26 14.31
CA ALA A 213 -1.83 23.73 15.12
C ALA A 213 -1.89 24.26 16.57
N TRP A 214 -2.52 25.43 16.79
CA TRP A 214 -2.73 26.02 18.11
C TRP A 214 -3.80 25.26 18.91
N LYS A 215 -4.87 24.81 18.25
CA LYS A 215 -5.86 23.91 18.86
C LYS A 215 -5.24 22.56 19.16
N VAL A 216 -4.50 21.98 18.21
CA VAL A 216 -3.75 20.73 18.41
C VAL A 216 -2.83 20.84 19.62
N TYR A 217 -2.09 21.94 19.74
CA TYR A 217 -1.23 22.19 20.89
C TYR A 217 -1.98 22.17 22.22
N ASN A 218 -3.13 22.85 22.32
CA ASN A 218 -3.93 22.86 23.55
C ASN A 218 -4.41 21.46 23.93
N GLU A 219 -4.79 20.67 22.94
CA GLU A 219 -5.24 19.29 23.12
C GLU A 219 -4.10 18.35 23.52
N LEU A 220 -2.91 18.53 22.95
CA LEU A 220 -1.70 17.83 23.37
C LEU A 220 -1.28 18.24 24.78
N ALA A 221 -1.36 19.53 25.13
CA ALA A 221 -1.03 20.03 26.47
C ALA A 221 -1.93 19.43 27.55
N SER A 222 -3.20 19.22 27.22
CA SER A 222 -4.20 18.63 28.12
C SER A 222 -4.11 17.11 28.19
N ARG A 223 -4.08 16.43 27.04
CA ARG A 223 -4.25 14.97 26.94
C ARG A 223 -2.92 14.19 26.87
N TYR A 224 -1.87 14.80 26.29
CA TYR A 224 -0.60 14.13 25.97
C TYR A 224 0.63 15.00 26.32
N PRO A 225 0.80 15.47 27.56
CA PRO A 225 1.85 16.44 27.90
C PRO A 225 3.28 15.96 27.59
N ARG A 226 3.54 14.65 27.64
CA ARG A 226 4.83 14.06 27.26
C ARG A 226 5.14 14.24 25.76
N VAL A 227 4.13 14.18 24.90
CA VAL A 227 4.29 14.39 23.45
C VAL A 227 4.76 15.81 23.17
N LEU A 228 4.31 16.81 23.93
CA LEU A 228 4.80 18.18 23.77
C LEU A 228 6.31 18.31 24.02
N HIS A 229 6.84 17.63 25.04
CA HIS A 229 8.29 17.63 25.29
C HIS A 229 9.05 17.03 24.12
N ILE A 230 8.56 15.89 23.59
CA ILE A 230 9.20 15.22 22.45
C ILE A 230 9.14 16.10 21.19
N LEU A 231 8.02 16.76 20.91
CA LEU A 231 7.89 17.66 19.75
C LEU A 231 8.72 18.95 19.89
N ALA A 232 8.95 19.42 21.12
CA ALA A 232 9.74 20.61 21.43
C ALA A 232 11.26 20.34 21.51
N ASP A 233 11.68 19.07 21.64
CA ASP A 233 13.08 18.67 21.59
C ASP A 233 13.66 18.85 20.18
N ASN A 234 14.98 18.81 20.06
CA ASN A 234 15.68 18.92 18.78
C ASN A 234 15.61 17.60 18.00
N TRP A 235 14.99 17.63 16.81
CA TRP A 235 14.93 16.51 15.88
C TRP A 235 16.05 16.58 14.85
N LEU A 236 16.54 15.43 14.42
CA LEU A 236 17.56 15.34 13.37
C LEU A 236 16.91 15.37 11.98
N TRP A 237 17.02 16.49 11.29
CA TRP A 237 16.50 16.72 9.95
C TRP A 237 17.54 16.34 8.90
N GLN A 238 17.09 15.71 7.81
CA GLN A 238 17.92 15.44 6.63
C GLN A 238 17.68 16.51 5.56
N ASP A 239 18.75 17.18 5.12
CA ASP A 239 18.69 18.26 4.12
C ASP A 239 19.13 17.80 2.73
N SER A 240 19.91 16.73 2.64
CA SER A 240 20.47 16.21 1.39
C SER A 240 19.61 15.12 0.77
N LYS A 241 19.52 15.11 -0.58
CA LYS A 241 18.98 13.97 -1.33
C LYS A 241 19.88 12.74 -1.15
N THR A 242 19.29 11.55 -1.09
CA THR A 242 20.05 10.30 -0.99
C THR A 242 21.08 10.17 -2.11
N GLY A 243 22.35 9.93 -1.76
CA GLY A 243 23.45 9.74 -2.71
C GLY A 243 24.41 10.93 -2.86
N GLU A 244 24.14 12.08 -2.23
CA GLU A 244 25.12 13.16 -2.14
C GLU A 244 26.36 12.72 -1.33
N LYS A 245 27.55 13.12 -1.80
CA LYS A 245 28.83 12.77 -1.15
C LYS A 245 28.94 13.32 0.27
N GLU A 246 28.34 14.49 0.53
CA GLU A 246 28.33 15.14 1.83
C GLU A 246 26.94 14.99 2.47
N LEU A 247 26.87 14.32 3.62
CA LEU A 247 25.65 14.28 4.42
C LEU A 247 25.36 15.68 4.96
N ARG A 248 24.17 16.20 4.68
CA ARG A 248 23.70 17.43 5.30
C ARG A 248 22.52 17.12 6.21
N SER A 249 22.69 17.48 7.48
CA SER A 249 21.66 17.37 8.49
C SER A 249 21.79 18.49 9.50
N HIS A 250 20.66 18.84 10.13
CA HIS A 250 20.62 19.83 11.19
C HIS A 250 19.66 19.39 12.30
N LEU A 251 19.71 20.10 13.42
CA LEU A 251 18.84 19.88 14.57
C LEU A 251 17.83 21.02 14.69
N ALA A 252 16.54 20.70 14.67
CA ALA A 252 15.46 21.67 14.87
C ALA A 252 14.23 21.00 15.50
N PRO A 253 13.49 21.71 16.37
CA PRO A 253 12.24 21.20 16.95
C PRO A 253 11.08 21.27 15.96
N LEU A 254 10.04 20.44 16.18
CA LEU A 254 8.84 20.45 15.34
C LEU A 254 7.85 21.53 15.76
N ILE A 255 7.86 21.89 17.06
CA ILE A 255 7.08 22.98 17.61
C ILE A 255 7.99 23.92 18.43
N HIS A 256 7.79 25.22 18.31
CA HIS A 256 8.60 26.22 19.01
C HIS A 256 7.78 27.47 19.32
N PHE A 257 8.14 28.18 20.40
CA PHE A 257 7.56 29.50 20.71
C PHE A 257 8.54 30.61 20.35
N VAL A 258 8.12 31.54 19.49
CA VAL A 258 8.87 32.77 19.17
C VAL A 258 7.94 33.96 19.35
N ASP A 259 8.36 34.96 20.13
CA ASP A 259 7.58 36.15 20.47
C ASP A 259 6.14 35.81 20.96
N GLY A 260 6.01 34.74 21.75
CA GLY A 260 4.72 34.27 22.29
C GLY A 260 3.79 33.58 21.28
N LYS A 261 4.25 33.36 20.04
CA LYS A 261 3.51 32.63 19.01
C LYS A 261 4.02 31.20 18.90
N LEU A 262 3.11 30.23 18.87
CA LEU A 262 3.43 28.86 18.50
C LEU A 262 3.71 28.81 17.00
N VAL A 263 4.93 28.42 16.65
CA VAL A 263 5.39 28.13 15.29
C VAL A 263 5.53 26.63 15.16
N VAL A 264 4.93 26.05 14.12
CA VAL A 264 5.03 24.62 13.81
C VAL A 264 5.76 24.44 12.50
N ASN A 265 6.73 23.53 12.49
CA ASN A 265 7.35 22.98 11.29
C ASN A 265 7.31 21.45 11.37
N TYR A 266 6.27 20.88 10.79
CA TYR A 266 5.95 19.47 10.91
C TYR A 266 5.99 18.80 9.53
N GLN A 267 7.09 18.11 9.26
CA GLN A 267 7.29 17.34 8.03
C GLN A 267 7.84 15.95 8.36
N LYS A 268 7.12 14.91 7.95
CA LYS A 268 7.53 13.52 8.21
C LYS A 268 8.64 13.05 7.27
N ARG A 269 8.68 13.56 6.03
CA ARG A 269 9.63 13.10 5.00
C ARG A 269 11.11 13.29 5.38
N PRO A 270 11.58 14.48 5.80
CA PRO A 270 12.98 14.66 6.21
C PRO A 270 13.36 13.90 7.49
N LEU A 271 12.37 13.44 8.27
CA LEU A 271 12.56 12.74 9.54
C LEU A 271 12.54 11.22 9.39
N ARG A 272 11.69 10.69 8.49
CA ARG A 272 11.45 9.25 8.32
C ARG A 272 12.01 8.68 7.01
N GLY A 273 12.18 9.54 6.00
CA GLY A 273 12.40 9.12 4.61
C GLY A 273 11.14 8.54 3.97
N THR A 274 11.22 8.21 2.69
CA THR A 274 10.20 7.47 1.93
C THR A 274 10.82 6.23 1.28
N LYS A 275 10.01 5.42 0.60
CA LYS A 275 10.54 4.28 -0.17
C LYS A 275 11.48 4.73 -1.30
N GLN A 276 11.16 5.84 -1.97
CA GLN A 276 11.97 6.35 -3.09
C GLN A 276 13.13 7.24 -2.61
N GLU A 277 13.01 7.87 -1.43
CA GLU A 277 14.07 8.66 -0.79
C GLU A 277 14.25 8.17 0.66
N PRO A 278 14.90 7.01 0.86
CA PRO A 278 15.09 6.46 2.19
C PRO A 278 15.96 7.42 3.01
N ARG A 279 15.70 7.47 4.33
CA ARG A 279 16.54 8.24 5.23
C ARG A 279 17.97 7.72 5.17
N ASP A 280 18.94 8.63 5.16
CA ASP A 280 20.36 8.25 5.09
C ASP A 280 20.73 7.38 6.31
N PRO A 281 21.29 6.18 6.10
CA PRO A 281 21.57 5.23 7.19
C PRO A 281 22.66 5.72 8.16
N ARG A 282 23.40 6.79 7.82
CA ARG A 282 24.35 7.45 8.73
C ARG A 282 23.65 8.28 9.80
N LEU A 283 22.39 8.66 9.59
CA LEU A 283 21.59 9.40 10.57
C LEU A 283 20.92 8.44 11.55
N THR A 284 20.78 8.87 12.79
CA THR A 284 20.06 8.09 13.81
C THR A 284 18.59 7.92 13.38
N PRO A 285 18.03 6.69 13.43
CA PRO A 285 16.61 6.48 13.18
C PRO A 285 15.75 7.11 14.27
N LEU A 286 14.47 7.33 13.98
CA LEU A 286 13.52 7.82 14.97
C LEU A 286 13.37 6.82 16.11
N SER A 287 13.34 7.32 17.34
CA SER A 287 13.00 6.51 18.51
C SER A 287 11.52 6.12 18.48
N ARG A 288 11.13 5.08 19.23
CA ARG A 288 9.71 4.70 19.38
C ARG A 288 8.86 5.84 19.94
N GLU A 289 9.43 6.66 20.83
CA GLU A 289 8.73 7.80 21.44
C GLU A 289 8.50 8.93 20.42
N GLN A 290 9.48 9.15 19.54
CA GLN A 290 9.35 10.08 18.42
C GLN A 290 8.29 9.61 17.41
N GLU A 291 8.31 8.34 16.98
CA GLU A 291 7.27 7.79 16.10
C GLU A 291 5.87 7.89 16.73
N ALA A 292 5.73 7.56 18.01
CA ALA A 292 4.48 7.73 18.73
C ALA A 292 4.02 9.20 18.82
N ALA A 293 4.95 10.14 19.00
CA ALA A 293 4.64 11.57 19.02
C ALA A 293 4.11 12.08 17.67
N LEU A 294 4.69 11.64 16.55
CA LEU A 294 4.18 11.94 15.20
C LEU A 294 2.76 11.40 15.02
N ASN A 295 2.53 10.14 15.38
CA ASN A 295 1.21 9.50 15.24
C ASN A 295 0.13 10.17 16.11
N ILE A 296 0.48 10.55 17.35
CA ILE A 296 -0.44 11.28 18.23
C ILE A 296 -0.73 12.67 17.65
N MET A 297 0.28 13.38 17.14
CA MET A 297 0.10 14.68 16.50
C MET A 297 -0.83 14.60 15.29
N ASP A 298 -0.63 13.60 14.41
CA ASP A 298 -1.50 13.34 13.26
C ASP A 298 -2.94 13.07 13.71
N ARG A 299 -3.14 12.20 14.70
CA ARG A 299 -4.47 11.86 15.22
C ARG A 299 -5.20 13.06 15.78
N VAL A 300 -4.53 13.87 16.61
CA VAL A 300 -5.13 15.07 17.18
C VAL A 300 -5.40 16.12 16.10
N ALA A 301 -4.49 16.29 15.14
CA ALA A 301 -4.72 17.17 14.00
C ALA A 301 -5.97 16.75 13.22
N ALA A 302 -6.12 15.46 12.99
CA ALA A 302 -7.24 14.91 12.26
C ALA A 302 -8.56 15.14 13.02
N GLU A 303 -8.63 14.85 14.31
CA GLU A 303 -9.82 15.08 15.16
C GLU A 303 -10.41 16.50 15.06
N PHE A 304 -9.56 17.52 14.89
CA PHE A 304 -9.96 18.92 14.83
C PHE A 304 -9.85 19.54 13.43
N ALA A 305 -9.64 18.74 12.38
CA ALA A 305 -9.53 19.22 11.02
C ALA A 305 -10.88 19.61 10.42
N ILE A 306 -10.85 20.59 9.52
CA ILE A 306 -11.97 20.96 8.65
C ILE A 306 -11.64 20.60 7.21
N SER A 307 -12.65 20.21 6.43
CA SER A 307 -12.54 20.08 4.99
C SER A 307 -12.96 21.37 4.30
N LEU A 308 -12.20 21.81 3.31
CA LEU A 308 -12.58 22.92 2.45
C LEU A 308 -13.45 22.41 1.30
N ASP A 309 -14.61 23.03 1.10
CA ASP A 309 -15.47 22.86 -0.09
C ASP A 309 -14.77 23.51 -1.29
N GLN A 310 -13.70 22.90 -1.79
CA GLN A 310 -12.88 23.42 -2.88
C GLN A 310 -13.60 23.29 -4.23
N ARG A 311 -13.58 24.37 -5.03
CA ARG A 311 -14.16 24.42 -6.37
C ARG A 311 -13.16 25.00 -7.39
N PRO A 312 -13.30 24.67 -8.68
CA PRO A 312 -12.59 25.38 -9.74
C PRO A 312 -12.79 26.90 -9.59
N GLY A 313 -11.71 27.66 -9.56
CA GLY A 313 -11.71 29.10 -9.35
C GLY A 313 -11.37 29.56 -7.94
N ASP A 314 -11.39 28.66 -6.95
CA ASP A 314 -11.05 29.03 -5.58
C ASP A 314 -9.54 29.25 -5.40
N MET A 315 -9.18 30.31 -4.68
CA MET A 315 -7.82 30.53 -4.17
C MET A 315 -7.82 30.42 -2.65
N HIS A 316 -7.15 29.41 -2.12
CA HIS A 316 -7.00 29.21 -0.68
C HIS A 316 -5.69 29.82 -0.20
N PHE A 317 -5.76 30.67 0.82
CA PHE A 317 -4.61 31.24 1.50
C PHE A 317 -4.60 30.76 2.94
N PHE A 318 -3.45 30.30 3.43
CA PHE A 318 -3.30 29.89 4.83
C PHE A 318 -1.89 30.16 5.37
N ASN A 319 -1.85 30.47 6.67
CA ASN A 319 -0.63 30.66 7.45
C ASN A 319 -0.07 29.31 7.83
N ASN A 320 1.02 28.94 7.15
CA ASN A 320 1.62 27.62 7.21
C ASN A 320 2.42 27.38 8.49
N LEU A 321 2.74 28.44 9.25
CA LEU A 321 3.35 28.34 10.58
C LEU A 321 2.33 28.04 11.70
N ALA A 322 1.06 28.37 11.44
CA ALA A 322 -0.02 28.28 12.43
C ALA A 322 -0.98 27.11 12.18
N LEU A 323 -1.03 26.61 10.95
CA LEU A 323 -1.94 25.58 10.49
C LEU A 323 -1.19 24.38 9.92
N LEU A 324 -1.79 23.20 10.08
CA LEU A 324 -1.42 21.99 9.36
C LEU A 324 -2.41 21.77 8.23
N HIS A 325 -1.94 21.18 7.12
CA HIS A 325 -2.78 20.85 5.99
C HIS A 325 -2.54 19.43 5.47
N ALA A 326 -3.57 18.86 4.86
CA ALA A 326 -3.57 17.50 4.33
C ALA A 326 -4.45 17.41 3.09
N ARG A 327 -4.29 16.33 2.33
CA ARG A 327 -5.10 16.04 1.14
C ARG A 327 -5.48 14.56 1.11
N SER A 328 -6.74 14.24 0.89
CA SER A 328 -7.19 12.86 0.63
C SER A 328 -6.64 12.34 -0.70
N ALA A 329 -6.57 11.03 -0.90
CA ALA A 329 -6.27 10.47 -2.22
C ALA A 329 -7.30 10.94 -3.26
N PHE A 330 -6.91 11.02 -4.53
CA PHE A 330 -7.83 11.38 -5.61
C PHE A 330 -7.70 10.47 -6.82
N ARG A 331 -8.75 10.42 -7.62
CA ARG A 331 -8.77 9.81 -8.94
C ARG A 331 -9.14 10.85 -9.98
N ASP A 332 -8.26 11.06 -10.93
CA ASP A 332 -8.52 11.91 -12.08
C ASP A 332 -9.43 11.20 -13.09
N GLY A 333 -10.22 11.99 -13.82
CA GLY A 333 -11.00 11.47 -14.93
C GLY A 333 -10.23 11.46 -16.27
N PRO A 334 -10.80 10.81 -17.30
CA PRO A 334 -10.16 10.71 -18.61
C PRO A 334 -10.13 12.04 -19.37
N GLU A 335 -11.02 12.98 -19.05
CA GLU A 335 -11.08 14.30 -19.65
C GLU A 335 -10.26 15.31 -18.84
N GLU A 336 -9.52 16.18 -19.53
CA GLU A 336 -8.70 17.21 -18.88
C GLU A 336 -9.49 18.06 -17.88
N ALA A 337 -10.78 18.32 -18.15
CA ALA A 337 -11.65 19.15 -17.32
C ALA A 337 -11.91 18.60 -15.90
N ILE A 338 -11.61 17.33 -15.65
CA ILE A 338 -11.80 16.59 -14.39
C ILE A 338 -10.49 15.93 -13.92
N GLN A 339 -9.35 16.46 -14.39
CA GLN A 339 -8.04 16.15 -13.87
C GLN A 339 -7.64 17.26 -12.88
N ARG A 340 -7.30 16.89 -11.65
CA ARG A 340 -6.97 17.84 -10.59
C ARG A 340 -5.76 18.68 -10.98
N HIS A 341 -5.92 20.00 -10.98
CA HIS A 341 -4.83 20.92 -11.27
C HIS A 341 -4.91 22.16 -10.39
N LEU A 342 -3.94 22.29 -9.49
CA LEU A 342 -3.74 23.50 -8.69
C LEU A 342 -2.38 24.12 -9.00
N THR A 343 -2.23 25.41 -8.73
CA THR A 343 -0.91 26.05 -8.62
C THR A 343 -0.63 26.48 -7.19
N ARG A 344 0.62 26.38 -6.74
CA ARG A 344 1.05 26.71 -5.39
C ARG A 344 2.11 27.80 -5.37
N ILE A 345 1.91 28.80 -4.53
CA ILE A 345 2.91 29.82 -4.20
C ILE A 345 3.14 29.77 -2.69
N ILE A 346 4.41 29.76 -2.29
CA ILE A 346 4.80 30.02 -0.91
C ILE A 346 5.30 31.46 -0.83
N PHE A 347 4.85 32.22 0.17
CA PHE A 347 5.13 33.65 0.26
C PHE A 347 5.31 34.11 1.70
N ARG A 348 5.92 35.28 1.86
CA ARG A 348 6.09 36.00 3.13
C ARG A 348 5.57 37.42 2.98
N ASN A 349 4.90 37.89 4.01
CA ASN A 349 4.60 39.30 4.20
C ASN A 349 5.67 39.87 5.13
N SER A 350 6.48 40.82 4.66
CA SER A 350 7.58 41.40 5.43
C SER A 350 7.11 42.25 6.62
N GLU A 351 5.86 42.72 6.62
CA GLU A 351 5.28 43.52 7.71
C GLU A 351 4.57 42.64 8.75
N LEU A 352 3.75 41.68 8.30
CA LEU A 352 2.89 40.85 9.16
C LEU A 352 3.49 39.47 9.50
N GLY A 353 4.51 39.05 8.75
CA GLY A 353 5.18 37.77 8.88
C GLY A 353 5.76 37.55 10.28
N TRP A 354 5.78 36.29 10.71
CA TRP A 354 6.25 35.95 12.04
C TRP A 354 7.76 35.75 12.04
N LYS A 355 8.39 35.99 13.19
CA LYS A 355 9.78 35.59 13.37
C LYS A 355 9.89 34.08 13.34
N ILE A 356 10.96 33.61 12.71
CA ILE A 356 11.27 32.19 12.57
C ILE A 356 12.32 31.84 13.63
N PRO A 357 12.23 30.66 14.27
CA PRO A 357 13.23 30.21 15.22
C PRO A 357 14.64 30.21 14.62
N ASP A 358 15.65 30.57 15.42
CA ASP A 358 17.05 30.69 14.96
C ASP A 358 17.57 29.39 14.29
N LEU A 359 17.14 28.23 14.79
CA LEU A 359 17.50 26.92 14.24
C LEU A 359 16.91 26.65 12.85
N MET A 360 15.84 27.33 12.47
CA MET A 360 15.17 27.19 11.16
C MET A 360 15.53 28.32 10.19
N LEU A 361 16.15 29.40 10.66
CA LEU A 361 16.53 30.55 9.82
C LEU A 361 17.36 30.17 8.58
N PRO A 362 18.38 29.29 8.66
CA PRO A 362 19.18 28.94 7.49
C PRO A 362 18.36 28.34 6.35
N ASP A 363 17.33 27.55 6.66
CA ASP A 363 16.44 27.01 5.64
C ASP A 363 15.50 28.07 5.09
N TRP A 364 14.94 28.93 5.93
CA TRP A 364 14.12 30.05 5.47
C TRP A 364 14.89 31.02 4.56
N GLU A 365 16.18 31.25 4.84
CA GLU A 365 17.04 32.06 3.99
C GLU A 365 17.21 31.45 2.60
N LYS A 366 17.35 30.12 2.47
CA LYS A 366 17.40 29.46 1.15
C LYS A 366 16.15 29.75 0.31
N TYR A 367 14.99 29.88 0.94
CA TYR A 367 13.71 30.09 0.26
C TYR A 367 13.52 31.56 -0.13
N TYR A 368 13.87 32.50 0.73
CA TYR A 368 13.53 33.92 0.55
C TYR A 368 14.71 34.84 0.17
N ASN A 369 15.96 34.36 0.23
CA ASN A 369 17.14 35.16 -0.10
C ASN A 369 17.55 35.02 -1.57
N HIS A 370 16.74 35.59 -2.46
CA HIS A 370 17.02 35.66 -3.90
C HIS A 370 16.52 37.01 -4.45
N SER A 371 17.01 37.38 -5.62
CA SER A 371 16.49 38.51 -6.40
C SER A 371 15.28 38.06 -7.22
N ARG A 372 14.29 38.94 -7.42
CA ARG A 372 13.05 38.55 -8.12
C ARG A 372 13.31 38.06 -9.54
N GLU A 373 14.33 38.60 -10.19
CA GLU A 373 14.75 38.24 -11.55
C GLU A 373 15.22 36.78 -11.67
N ASN A 374 15.49 36.10 -10.54
CA ASN A 374 15.87 34.69 -10.50
C ASN A 374 14.69 33.78 -10.17
N GLU A 375 13.50 34.34 -9.92
CA GLU A 375 12.32 33.50 -9.71
C GLU A 375 12.04 32.68 -10.98
N VAL A 376 11.29 31.59 -10.88
CA VAL A 376 10.94 30.78 -12.06
C VAL A 376 9.46 30.42 -12.02
N PHE A 377 8.79 30.54 -13.16
CA PHE A 377 7.36 30.29 -13.33
C PHE A 377 7.12 29.35 -14.52
N PRO A 378 7.22 28.03 -14.33
CA PRO A 378 6.95 27.07 -15.40
C PRO A 378 5.50 27.15 -15.86
N GLU A 379 5.26 27.12 -17.18
CA GLU A 379 3.89 27.11 -17.74
C GLU A 379 3.19 25.75 -17.58
N LYS A 380 3.99 24.67 -17.46
CA LYS A 380 3.55 23.28 -17.42
C LYS A 380 4.17 22.55 -16.20
N PRO A 381 3.50 21.49 -15.69
CA PRO A 381 4.08 20.65 -14.65
C PRO A 381 5.38 19.97 -15.10
N HIS A 382 6.26 19.69 -14.13
CA HIS A 382 7.52 18.96 -14.30
C HIS A 382 7.37 17.45 -13.98
N PRO A 383 8.23 16.57 -14.52
CA PRO A 383 9.44 16.90 -15.30
C PRO A 383 9.16 17.26 -16.78
N LEU A 384 9.77 18.35 -17.27
CA LEU A 384 9.76 18.70 -18.70
C LEU A 384 10.62 17.70 -19.49
N GLU A 385 10.12 17.20 -20.63
CA GLU A 385 10.70 16.17 -21.53
C GLU A 385 12.24 15.95 -21.41
N LEU A 386 12.66 14.68 -21.28
CA LEU A 386 14.06 14.27 -21.45
C LEU A 386 14.53 14.58 -22.87
N ASN A 387 15.61 15.33 -23.03
CA ASN A 387 16.30 15.35 -24.33
C ASN A 387 17.06 14.03 -24.54
N ASN A 388 17.44 13.76 -25.79
CA ASN A 388 18.18 12.55 -26.21
C ASN A 388 19.52 12.32 -25.48
N ASN A 389 19.98 13.27 -24.66
CA ASN A 389 21.22 13.19 -23.89
C ASN A 389 20.97 12.97 -22.38
N GLY A 390 19.74 12.72 -21.95
CA GLY A 390 19.41 12.45 -20.55
C GLY A 390 19.44 13.67 -19.62
N ALA A 391 19.39 14.89 -20.18
CA ALA A 391 19.33 16.13 -19.42
C ALA A 391 17.94 16.78 -19.52
N TRP A 392 17.37 17.17 -18.39
CA TRP A 392 16.11 17.91 -18.29
C TRP A 392 16.28 19.32 -18.87
N ARG A 393 15.43 19.73 -19.83
CA ARG A 393 15.43 21.10 -20.38
C ARG A 393 14.06 21.75 -20.21
N SER A 394 14.04 23.06 -19.96
CA SER A 394 12.83 23.87 -20.21
C SER A 394 12.66 24.08 -21.72
N ARG A 395 11.48 23.76 -22.24
CA ARG A 395 11.13 23.96 -23.65
C ARG A 395 10.77 25.42 -23.88
N ALA A 396 11.77 26.30 -23.93
CA ALA A 396 11.62 27.66 -24.41
C ALA A 396 12.42 27.82 -25.71
N GLN A 397 11.80 27.46 -26.83
CA GLN A 397 12.01 27.97 -28.20
C GLN A 397 11.53 26.92 -29.20
N GLU A 398 10.32 27.12 -29.74
CA GLU A 398 10.00 26.99 -31.16
C GLU A 398 8.56 27.47 -31.40
N ASP A 399 8.45 28.46 -32.30
CA ASP A 399 7.22 29.10 -32.77
C ASP A 399 6.30 28.11 -33.51
N GLU A 400 4.98 28.18 -33.32
CA GLU A 400 4.06 28.71 -34.34
C GLU A 400 2.59 28.80 -33.86
N PRO A 401 1.76 29.70 -34.47
CA PRO A 401 0.47 30.13 -33.96
C PRO A 401 -0.72 29.50 -34.69
N SER A 402 -1.75 29.05 -33.97
CA SER A 402 -3.07 28.71 -34.55
C SER A 402 -3.96 28.19 -33.43
N SER A 403 -5.28 28.37 -33.38
CA SER A 403 -6.24 29.27 -34.00
C SER A 403 -7.54 28.96 -33.26
N ALA A 404 -8.31 29.99 -32.91
CA ALA A 404 -9.64 29.84 -32.34
C ALA A 404 -10.56 28.98 -33.24
N LEU A 405 -11.16 27.92 -32.68
CA LEU A 405 -12.36 27.30 -33.25
C LEU A 405 -13.35 26.93 -32.15
N LEU A 406 -14.54 27.50 -32.27
CA LEU A 406 -15.76 27.18 -31.56
C LEU A 406 -16.24 25.78 -31.98
N VAL A 407 -16.58 24.91 -31.02
CA VAL A 407 -17.33 23.69 -31.28
C VAL A 407 -18.45 23.56 -30.24
N GLU A 408 -19.67 23.37 -30.72
CA GLU A 408 -20.92 23.17 -29.97
C GLU A 408 -20.93 21.86 -29.15
N PRO A 409 -21.76 21.76 -28.09
CA PRO A 409 -21.72 20.64 -27.16
C PRO A 409 -22.32 19.36 -27.78
N VAL A 410 -21.57 18.26 -27.73
CA VAL A 410 -22.04 16.94 -28.13
C VAL A 410 -22.67 16.24 -26.92
N MET A 411 -23.93 15.83 -27.06
CA MET A 411 -24.65 14.99 -26.09
C MET A 411 -24.09 13.57 -26.10
N LEU A 412 -23.78 13.02 -24.92
CA LEU A 412 -23.33 11.64 -24.74
C LEU A 412 -24.41 10.62 -25.15
N GLY A 413 -24.03 9.68 -26.02
CA GLY A 413 -24.65 8.37 -26.12
C GLY A 413 -23.62 7.28 -25.79
N VAL A 414 -24.08 6.05 -25.53
CA VAL A 414 -23.19 4.88 -25.30
C VAL A 414 -23.31 3.88 -26.47
N ARG A 415 -22.17 3.34 -26.92
CA ARG A 415 -22.06 2.22 -27.88
C ARG A 415 -21.29 1.07 -27.24
N PHE A 416 -21.68 -0.16 -27.54
CA PHE A 416 -20.99 -1.36 -27.06
C PHE A 416 -20.09 -1.92 -28.16
N ARG A 417 -18.80 -2.13 -27.88
CA ARG A 417 -17.84 -2.68 -28.87
C ARG A 417 -18.19 -4.14 -29.21
N SER A 418 -18.16 -4.50 -30.49
CA SER A 418 -18.03 -5.92 -30.89
C SER A 418 -16.57 -6.33 -30.75
N GLY A 419 -16.31 -7.52 -30.21
CA GLY A 419 -14.96 -8.05 -30.00
C GLY A 419 -14.11 -8.10 -31.29
N LEU A 420 -12.78 -8.25 -31.08
CA LEU A 420 -11.70 -8.18 -32.08
C LEU A 420 -12.05 -8.84 -33.42
N ASP A 421 -11.82 -8.12 -34.52
CA ASP A 421 -11.79 -8.72 -35.86
C ASP A 421 -10.37 -9.21 -36.21
N SER A 422 -10.22 -9.87 -37.37
CA SER A 422 -9.00 -10.52 -37.81
C SER A 422 -7.82 -9.58 -38.13
N THR A 423 -7.94 -8.28 -37.87
CA THR A 423 -6.86 -7.30 -38.11
C THR A 423 -6.21 -6.75 -36.84
N ASP A 424 -6.60 -7.23 -35.64
CA ASP A 424 -6.03 -6.79 -34.35
C ASP A 424 -6.06 -5.26 -34.14
N GLU A 425 -6.98 -4.55 -34.78
CA GLU A 425 -7.28 -3.13 -34.53
C GLU A 425 -8.69 -2.95 -33.94
N TYR A 426 -8.84 -2.02 -32.99
CA TYR A 426 -10.12 -1.74 -32.34
C TYR A 426 -10.99 -0.82 -33.21
N ALA A 427 -12.02 -1.35 -33.88
CA ALA A 427 -13.03 -0.57 -34.58
C ALA A 427 -14.46 -0.88 -34.11
N PHE A 428 -15.33 0.14 -34.08
CA PHE A 428 -16.77 -0.05 -33.89
C PHE A 428 -17.42 -0.54 -35.19
N ALA A 429 -18.37 -1.48 -35.12
CA ALA A 429 -19.11 -1.89 -36.30
C ALA A 429 -19.88 -0.71 -36.91
N ASP A 430 -19.76 -0.52 -38.24
CA ASP A 430 -20.28 0.65 -38.97
C ASP A 430 -21.80 0.89 -38.82
N ASN A 431 -22.55 -0.13 -38.37
CA ASN A 431 -24.02 -0.15 -38.41
C ASN A 431 -24.71 -0.21 -37.02
N GLN A 432 -24.01 0.11 -35.93
CA GLN A 432 -24.58 -0.03 -34.58
C GLN A 432 -25.50 1.16 -34.18
N VAL A 433 -26.71 0.85 -33.71
CA VAL A 433 -27.71 1.83 -33.28
C VAL A 433 -27.54 2.19 -31.79
N TRP A 434 -27.66 3.47 -31.46
CA TRP A 434 -27.60 3.98 -30.08
C TRP A 434 -28.78 3.47 -29.25
N VAL A 435 -28.53 2.99 -28.03
CA VAL A 435 -29.58 2.54 -27.09
C VAL A 435 -29.53 3.38 -25.82
N GLN A 436 -30.69 3.87 -25.37
CA GLN A 436 -30.83 4.59 -24.10
C GLN A 436 -31.26 3.62 -22.98
N PRO A 437 -30.68 3.67 -21.77
CA PRO A 437 -31.18 2.93 -20.62
C PRO A 437 -32.48 3.54 -20.10
N GLU A 438 -33.50 2.72 -19.82
CA GLU A 438 -34.83 3.17 -19.37
C GLU A 438 -34.92 3.49 -17.85
N SER A 439 -33.83 3.36 -17.07
CA SER A 439 -33.85 3.72 -15.64
C SER A 439 -32.48 4.09 -15.05
N ASN A 440 -32.49 4.95 -14.02
CA ASN A 440 -31.34 5.40 -13.25
C ASN A 440 -30.77 4.25 -12.40
N LEU A 441 -29.45 4.03 -12.47
CA LEU A 441 -28.73 3.17 -11.53
C LEU A 441 -28.62 3.91 -10.18
N GLU A 442 -29.21 3.38 -9.12
CA GLU A 442 -29.07 3.89 -7.76
C GLU A 442 -27.79 3.35 -7.10
N TYR A 443 -27.11 4.22 -6.35
CA TYR A 443 -25.94 3.89 -5.53
C TYR A 443 -26.39 3.53 -4.11
N CYS A 444 -26.01 2.34 -3.62
CA CYS A 444 -26.17 1.93 -2.23
C CYS A 444 -24.86 2.18 -1.45
N ASP A 445 -24.90 3.10 -0.49
CA ASP A 445 -23.81 3.37 0.44
C ASP A 445 -23.84 2.39 1.63
N GLU A 446 -23.01 1.36 1.60
CA GLU A 446 -22.85 0.39 2.70
C GLU A 446 -21.78 0.81 3.74
N THR A 447 -21.16 1.99 3.59
CA THR A 447 -19.97 2.42 4.36
C THR A 447 -20.21 2.46 5.88
N ALA A 448 -21.42 2.81 6.31
CA ALA A 448 -21.78 2.82 7.73
C ALA A 448 -21.91 1.41 8.33
N GLN A 449 -22.39 0.43 7.55
CA GLN A 449 -22.44 -0.98 7.97
C GLN A 449 -21.05 -1.60 7.98
N LEU A 450 -20.19 -1.17 7.05
CA LEU A 450 -18.79 -1.58 6.99
C LEU A 450 -18.00 -1.07 8.19
N SER A 451 -18.10 0.23 8.52
CA SER A 451 -17.39 0.82 9.67
C SER A 451 -17.71 0.10 10.99
N GLN A 452 -18.94 -0.36 11.16
CA GLN A 452 -19.37 -1.09 12.35
C GLN A 452 -18.74 -2.50 12.47
N ILE A 453 -18.49 -3.17 11.34
CA ILE A 453 -17.79 -4.46 11.29
C ILE A 453 -16.29 -4.25 11.59
N TYR A 454 -15.71 -3.16 11.08
CA TYR A 454 -14.29 -2.83 11.26
C TYR A 454 -13.91 -2.30 12.64
N GLU A 455 -14.82 -1.59 13.34
CA GLU A 455 -14.58 -1.04 14.68
C GLU A 455 -14.67 -2.09 15.81
N THR A 456 -15.24 -3.26 15.54
CA THR A 456 -15.62 -4.22 16.61
C THR A 456 -14.94 -5.58 16.55
N GLU A 457 -14.14 -5.89 15.53
CA GLU A 457 -13.68 -7.26 15.30
C GLU A 457 -12.18 -7.39 15.00
N ASP A 458 -11.46 -8.18 15.82
CA ASP A 458 -10.01 -8.49 15.76
C ASP A 458 -9.56 -9.25 14.48
N ARG A 459 -10.33 -9.21 13.38
CA ARG A 459 -10.25 -10.14 12.23
C ARG A 459 -9.15 -9.83 11.23
N GLU A 460 -9.07 -8.60 10.70
CA GLU A 460 -7.99 -8.25 9.76
C GLU A 460 -6.58 -8.27 10.40
N PRO A 461 -6.40 -7.80 11.66
CA PRO A 461 -5.16 -8.03 12.39
C PRO A 461 -4.84 -9.52 12.53
N ASN A 462 -5.84 -10.35 12.86
CA ASN A 462 -5.64 -11.80 12.95
C ASN A 462 -5.25 -12.43 11.60
N PHE A 463 -5.85 -12.01 10.48
CA PHE A 463 -5.46 -12.46 9.14
C PHE A 463 -3.99 -12.10 8.84
N THR A 464 -3.62 -10.84 8.99
CA THR A 464 -2.28 -10.35 8.65
C THR A 464 -1.19 -10.93 9.54
N GLU A 465 -1.42 -11.01 10.84
CA GLU A 465 -0.41 -11.46 11.81
C GLU A 465 -0.22 -12.98 11.81
N ASN A 466 -1.25 -13.76 11.48
CA ASN A 466 -1.22 -15.22 11.63
C ASN A 466 -1.38 -15.96 10.30
N MET A 467 -2.40 -15.61 9.51
CA MET A 467 -2.88 -16.47 8.43
C MET A 467 -2.29 -16.13 7.06
N ALA A 468 -2.04 -14.84 6.81
CA ALA A 468 -1.40 -14.38 5.58
C ALA A 468 0.01 -14.98 5.42
N LEU A 469 0.72 -15.22 6.51
CA LEU A 469 2.02 -15.92 6.53
C LEU A 469 1.93 -17.34 5.94
N TRP A 470 0.78 -18.01 6.06
CA TRP A 470 0.57 -19.34 5.50
C TRP A 470 0.45 -19.27 3.97
N ALA A 471 -0.24 -18.23 3.49
CA ALA A 471 -0.41 -17.93 2.08
C ALA A 471 0.88 -17.40 1.45
N ASP A 472 1.68 -16.60 2.15
CA ASP A 472 2.90 -15.96 1.63
C ASP A 472 4.17 -16.83 1.72
N ALA A 473 4.05 -18.11 2.07
CA ALA A 473 5.19 -18.96 2.41
C ALA A 473 6.28 -19.10 1.33
N THR A 474 5.97 -18.79 0.08
CA THR A 474 6.93 -18.71 -1.04
C THR A 474 6.79 -17.41 -1.85
N ASP A 475 6.15 -16.40 -1.26
CA ASP A 475 5.96 -15.09 -1.86
C ASP A 475 6.89 -14.05 -1.21
N LEU A 476 7.91 -13.64 -1.96
CA LEU A 476 8.88 -12.65 -1.51
C LEU A 476 8.24 -11.27 -1.22
N ARG A 477 7.15 -10.93 -1.93
CA ARG A 477 6.48 -9.63 -1.82
C ARG A 477 5.35 -9.62 -0.80
N ARG A 478 5.02 -10.78 -0.23
CA ARG A 478 4.00 -10.95 0.81
C ARG A 478 2.64 -10.33 0.41
N HIS A 479 2.13 -10.70 -0.76
CA HIS A 479 0.90 -10.11 -1.29
C HIS A 479 -0.31 -10.43 -0.41
N PHE A 480 -0.37 -11.58 0.24
CA PHE A 480 -1.48 -11.87 1.16
C PHE A 480 -1.38 -11.06 2.46
N GLU A 481 -0.19 -10.75 2.97
CA GLU A 481 -0.05 -9.95 4.19
C GLU A 481 -0.18 -8.45 3.93
N ILE A 482 0.24 -7.98 2.75
CA ILE A 482 0.33 -6.55 2.44
C ILE A 482 -0.80 -6.08 1.51
N GLU A 483 -1.08 -6.83 0.45
CA GLU A 483 -1.96 -6.38 -0.63
C GLU A 483 -3.42 -6.81 -0.42
N VAL A 484 -3.67 -8.04 0.04
CA VAL A 484 -5.03 -8.54 0.30
C VAL A 484 -5.80 -7.68 1.33
N PRO A 485 -5.26 -7.28 2.49
CA PRO A 485 -5.96 -6.39 3.44
C PRO A 485 -6.19 -5.00 2.87
N ARG A 486 -5.27 -4.50 2.03
CA ARG A 486 -5.44 -3.22 1.35
C ARG A 486 -6.57 -3.29 0.33
N ARG A 487 -6.69 -4.39 -0.40
CA ARG A 487 -7.73 -4.62 -1.41
C ARG A 487 -9.08 -5.02 -0.77
N SER A 488 -9.11 -5.73 0.36
CA SER A 488 -10.36 -6.08 1.07
C SER A 488 -11.19 -4.84 1.47
N MET A 489 -10.53 -3.68 1.65
CA MET A 489 -11.23 -2.42 1.88
C MET A 489 -12.12 -1.99 0.71
N TYR A 490 -11.79 -2.38 -0.51
CA TYR A 490 -12.48 -1.93 -1.73
C TYR A 490 -13.23 -3.06 -2.44
N PHE A 491 -12.80 -4.31 -2.26
CA PHE A 491 -13.35 -5.48 -2.95
C PHE A 491 -14.11 -6.37 -1.95
N PRO A 492 -15.45 -6.35 -1.96
CA PRO A 492 -16.26 -7.10 -0.99
C PRO A 492 -16.00 -8.61 -1.01
N VAL A 493 -15.65 -9.18 -2.18
CA VAL A 493 -15.30 -10.59 -2.31
C VAL A 493 -14.07 -10.96 -1.47
N LEU A 494 -13.02 -10.13 -1.48
CA LEU A 494 -11.84 -10.33 -0.65
C LEU A 494 -12.14 -10.08 0.82
N ARG A 495 -12.94 -9.05 1.12
CA ARG A 495 -13.37 -8.72 2.49
C ARG A 495 -14.02 -9.91 3.18
N TYR A 496 -15.05 -10.46 2.54
CA TYR A 496 -15.80 -11.56 3.13
C TYR A 496 -14.98 -12.85 3.18
N ALA A 497 -14.07 -13.09 2.23
CA ALA A 497 -13.13 -14.20 2.31
C ALA A 497 -12.19 -14.07 3.54
N VAL A 498 -11.59 -12.89 3.75
CA VAL A 498 -10.72 -12.59 4.90
C VAL A 498 -11.49 -12.73 6.22
N PHE A 499 -12.71 -12.21 6.29
CA PHE A 499 -13.54 -12.28 7.50
C PHE A 499 -13.98 -13.72 7.82
N ALA A 500 -14.42 -14.48 6.81
CA ALA A 500 -14.77 -15.89 6.98
C ALA A 500 -13.57 -16.67 7.54
N PHE A 501 -12.41 -16.54 6.90
CA PHE A 501 -11.20 -17.24 7.31
C PHE A 501 -10.74 -16.82 8.70
N SER A 502 -10.79 -15.52 9.02
CA SER A 502 -10.36 -15.00 10.32
C SER A 502 -11.30 -15.36 11.45
N SER A 503 -12.62 -15.26 11.23
CA SER A 503 -13.64 -15.66 12.21
C SER A 503 -13.46 -17.15 12.54
N ARG A 504 -13.21 -18.00 11.54
CA ARG A 504 -12.91 -19.42 11.77
C ARG A 504 -11.65 -19.64 12.59
N HIS A 505 -10.57 -18.93 12.25
CA HIS A 505 -9.30 -19.03 12.98
C HIS A 505 -9.43 -18.59 14.44
N LEU A 506 -10.13 -17.49 14.74
CA LEU A 506 -10.32 -16.97 16.10
C LEU A 506 -11.25 -17.87 16.93
N ASN A 507 -12.34 -18.34 16.35
CA ASN A 507 -13.36 -19.12 17.06
C ASN A 507 -13.05 -20.61 17.19
N ARG A 508 -11.89 -21.08 16.72
CA ARG A 508 -11.44 -22.48 16.66
C ARG A 508 -11.56 -23.32 17.95
N ASN A 509 -11.60 -22.69 19.12
CA ASN A 509 -11.67 -23.36 20.42
C ASN A 509 -13.08 -23.33 21.03
N MET A 510 -14.04 -22.70 20.36
CA MET A 510 -15.43 -22.56 20.83
C MET A 510 -16.26 -23.75 20.36
N SER A 511 -17.29 -24.13 21.13
CA SER A 511 -18.19 -25.23 20.75
C SER A 511 -19.19 -24.88 19.66
N ASP A 512 -19.36 -23.58 19.37
CA ASP A 512 -20.23 -23.04 18.32
C ASP A 512 -19.38 -22.21 17.35
N THR A 513 -18.66 -22.89 16.47
CA THR A 513 -17.71 -22.31 15.51
C THR A 513 -18.38 -21.67 14.29
N THR A 514 -19.71 -21.71 14.20
CA THR A 514 -20.38 -21.88 12.91
C THR A 514 -21.12 -20.66 12.40
N THR A 515 -21.88 -19.92 13.21
CA THR A 515 -22.85 -18.98 12.61
C THR A 515 -22.19 -17.80 11.88
N GLU A 516 -21.25 -17.10 12.51
CA GLU A 516 -20.65 -15.89 11.96
C GLU A 516 -19.66 -16.17 10.81
N ALA A 517 -18.81 -17.19 10.97
CA ALA A 517 -17.86 -17.57 9.92
C ALA A 517 -18.59 -18.10 8.67
N LEU A 518 -19.71 -18.82 8.86
CA LEU A 518 -20.58 -19.24 7.77
C LEU A 518 -21.32 -18.06 7.12
N GLU A 519 -21.76 -17.07 7.89
CA GLU A 519 -22.41 -15.88 7.32
C GLU A 519 -21.49 -15.13 6.36
N TYR A 520 -20.23 -14.89 6.71
CA TYR A 520 -19.28 -14.27 5.78
C TYR A 520 -18.92 -15.19 4.62
N TYR A 521 -18.79 -16.49 4.87
CA TYR A 521 -18.55 -17.47 3.82
C TYR A 521 -19.68 -17.44 2.78
N ASP A 522 -20.94 -17.47 3.21
CA ASP A 522 -22.12 -17.44 2.35
C ASP A 522 -22.20 -16.13 1.56
N ARG A 523 -21.93 -14.98 2.20
CA ARG A 523 -21.84 -13.68 1.52
C ARG A 523 -20.73 -13.65 0.47
N CYS A 524 -19.55 -14.16 0.80
CA CYS A 524 -18.45 -14.26 -0.15
C CYS A 524 -18.82 -15.16 -1.33
N LEU A 525 -19.46 -16.30 -1.06
CA LEU A 525 -19.87 -17.27 -2.07
C LEU A 525 -20.92 -16.68 -3.02
N SER A 526 -21.90 -15.91 -2.52
CA SER A 526 -22.87 -15.21 -3.37
C SER A 526 -22.18 -14.27 -4.36
N LEU A 527 -21.24 -13.45 -3.89
CA LEU A 527 -20.46 -12.54 -4.75
C LEU A 527 -19.59 -13.29 -5.75
N LEU A 528 -19.00 -14.41 -5.37
CA LEU A 528 -18.22 -15.26 -6.28
C LEU A 528 -19.09 -15.87 -7.38
N ILE A 529 -20.32 -16.31 -7.05
CA ILE A 529 -21.24 -16.85 -8.04
C ILE A 529 -21.63 -15.77 -9.05
N GLU A 530 -21.93 -14.56 -8.59
CA GLU A 530 -22.25 -13.41 -9.46
C GLU A 530 -21.05 -13.04 -10.34
N ALA A 531 -19.86 -12.89 -9.75
CA ALA A 531 -18.63 -12.55 -10.47
C ALA A 531 -18.27 -13.57 -11.56
N VAL A 532 -18.49 -14.87 -11.30
CA VAL A 532 -18.23 -15.94 -12.27
C VAL A 532 -19.35 -16.08 -13.31
N ALA A 533 -20.60 -15.72 -12.97
CA ALA A 533 -21.75 -15.82 -13.87
C ALA A 533 -21.84 -14.64 -14.86
N GLU A 534 -21.42 -13.45 -14.46
CA GLU A 534 -21.49 -12.23 -15.29
C GLU A 534 -20.30 -12.07 -16.26
N GLN A 535 -19.22 -12.84 -16.07
CA GLN A 535 -18.04 -12.75 -16.92
C GLN A 535 -18.11 -13.67 -18.16
N ASN A 536 -18.11 -13.05 -19.35
CA ASN A 536 -17.73 -13.69 -20.61
C ASN A 536 -16.20 -13.60 -20.87
N GLY A 537 -15.37 -13.41 -19.82
CA GLY A 537 -13.93 -13.13 -19.89
C GLY A 537 -13.13 -13.70 -18.70
N PRO A 538 -11.82 -13.40 -18.59
CA PRO A 538 -10.93 -13.91 -17.53
C PRO A 538 -11.25 -13.33 -16.14
N VAL A 539 -11.17 -14.19 -15.11
CA VAL A 539 -11.44 -13.85 -13.71
C VAL A 539 -10.35 -12.96 -13.12
N ASP A 540 -10.70 -11.82 -12.54
CA ASP A 540 -9.74 -10.87 -11.95
C ASP A 540 -8.91 -11.44 -10.77
N GLU A 541 -7.81 -10.74 -10.44
CA GLU A 541 -6.85 -11.17 -9.42
C GLU A 541 -7.49 -11.26 -8.02
N GLU A 542 -8.41 -10.35 -7.71
CA GLU A 542 -9.11 -10.26 -6.43
C GLU A 542 -10.04 -11.46 -6.22
N THR A 543 -10.77 -11.85 -7.26
CA THR A 543 -11.64 -13.03 -7.23
C THR A 543 -10.81 -14.30 -7.07
N LEU A 544 -9.69 -14.42 -7.79
CA LEU A 544 -8.79 -15.57 -7.63
C LEU A 544 -8.21 -15.66 -6.21
N ALA A 545 -7.74 -14.54 -5.66
CA ALA A 545 -7.22 -14.49 -4.30
C ALA A 545 -8.31 -14.80 -3.25
N ALA A 546 -9.54 -14.31 -3.43
CA ALA A 546 -10.66 -14.63 -2.55
C ALA A 546 -11.01 -16.12 -2.56
N ILE A 547 -11.03 -16.76 -3.74
CA ILE A 547 -11.23 -18.20 -3.90
C ILE A 547 -10.12 -18.99 -3.17
N ALA A 548 -8.86 -18.56 -3.34
CA ALA A 548 -7.73 -19.20 -2.68
C ALA A 548 -7.81 -19.12 -1.15
N ILE A 549 -8.29 -17.98 -0.60
CA ILE A 549 -8.52 -17.77 0.84
C ILE A 549 -9.69 -18.63 1.34
N LEU A 550 -10.84 -18.63 0.64
CA LEU A 550 -11.96 -19.49 1.00
C LEU A 550 -11.60 -20.97 0.97
N ARG A 551 -10.69 -21.36 0.08
CA ARG A 551 -10.15 -22.71 0.05
C ARG A 551 -9.36 -23.04 1.33
N GLN A 552 -8.55 -22.11 1.86
CA GLN A 552 -7.90 -22.29 3.16
C GLN A 552 -8.92 -22.36 4.32
N TYR A 553 -10.02 -21.62 4.22
CA TYR A 553 -11.14 -21.71 5.18
C TYR A 553 -11.77 -23.11 5.21
N GLU A 554 -11.97 -23.74 4.05
CA GLU A 554 -12.50 -25.12 3.97
C GLU A 554 -11.54 -26.14 4.56
N GLU A 555 -10.24 -25.97 4.32
CA GLU A 555 -9.20 -26.90 4.80
C GLU A 555 -9.16 -27.00 6.33
N MET A 556 -9.49 -25.92 7.04
CA MET A 556 -9.61 -25.93 8.50
C MET A 556 -10.78 -26.78 9.03
N ASP A 557 -11.71 -27.21 8.19
CA ASP A 557 -12.80 -28.10 8.58
C ASP A 557 -12.31 -29.54 8.85
N ALA A 558 -13.02 -30.25 9.74
CA ALA A 558 -12.77 -31.66 9.96
C ALA A 558 -13.16 -32.51 8.75
N ASP A 559 -14.16 -32.04 8.00
CA ASP A 559 -14.60 -32.64 6.74
C ASP A 559 -14.37 -31.64 5.59
N ASP A 560 -13.25 -31.81 4.90
CA ASP A 560 -12.86 -31.00 3.76
C ASP A 560 -13.76 -31.33 2.55
N LYS A 561 -14.75 -30.47 2.31
CA LYS A 561 -15.78 -30.64 1.26
C LYS A 561 -15.29 -30.29 -0.14
N GLU A 562 -14.10 -29.70 -0.28
CA GLU A 562 -13.48 -29.35 -1.57
C GLU A 562 -14.36 -28.51 -2.52
N LEU A 563 -15.30 -27.70 -2.00
CA LEU A 563 -16.30 -27.02 -2.83
C LEU A 563 -15.63 -25.99 -3.74
N HIS A 564 -14.69 -25.20 -3.19
CA HIS A 564 -13.94 -24.20 -3.94
C HIS A 564 -12.81 -24.78 -4.78
N LEU A 565 -12.42 -26.05 -4.58
CA LEU A 565 -11.34 -26.68 -5.34
C LEU A 565 -11.69 -26.84 -6.83
N ASN A 566 -12.95 -27.14 -7.16
CA ASN A 566 -13.41 -27.23 -8.56
C ASN A 566 -13.38 -25.85 -9.26
N GLY A 567 -13.78 -24.79 -8.55
CA GLY A 567 -13.72 -23.41 -9.06
C GLY A 567 -12.29 -22.96 -9.28
N THR A 568 -11.42 -23.21 -8.30
CA THR A 568 -9.98 -22.89 -8.33
C THR A 568 -9.30 -23.54 -9.53
N SER A 569 -9.45 -24.87 -9.73
CA SER A 569 -8.79 -25.55 -10.84
C SER A 569 -9.30 -25.08 -12.21
N ARG A 570 -10.61 -24.82 -12.37
CA ARG A 570 -11.15 -24.30 -13.63
C ARG A 570 -10.60 -22.92 -13.96
N ILE A 571 -10.49 -22.05 -12.96
CA ILE A 571 -10.01 -20.68 -13.12
C ILE A 571 -8.49 -20.68 -13.36
N VAL A 572 -7.73 -21.39 -12.52
CA VAL A 572 -6.27 -21.53 -12.64
C VAL A 572 -5.86 -22.13 -13.99
N ASN A 573 -6.61 -23.12 -14.49
CA ASN A 573 -6.32 -23.73 -15.79
C ASN A 573 -6.82 -22.88 -16.98
N SER A 574 -7.62 -21.85 -16.74
CA SER A 574 -8.01 -20.85 -17.74
C SER A 574 -7.09 -19.63 -17.77
N MET A 575 -6.03 -19.62 -16.95
CA MET A 575 -5.09 -18.49 -16.75
C MET A 575 -4.17 -18.17 -17.94
N SER A 576 -4.49 -18.55 -19.18
CA SER A 576 -3.77 -18.09 -20.37
C SER A 576 -3.90 -16.57 -20.63
N VAL A 577 -4.54 -15.81 -19.72
CA VAL A 577 -4.88 -14.40 -19.87
C VAL A 577 -4.23 -13.50 -18.79
N PHE A 578 -3.65 -14.09 -17.74
CA PHE A 578 -2.81 -13.35 -16.80
C PHE A 578 -1.37 -13.64 -17.16
N ASP A 579 -0.69 -12.66 -17.75
CA ASP A 579 0.75 -12.75 -17.88
C ASP A 579 1.34 -12.99 -16.48
N PHE A 580 2.12 -14.05 -16.28
CA PHE A 580 2.90 -14.28 -15.05
C PHE A 580 4.02 -13.22 -14.93
N ASN A 581 3.60 -11.96 -14.76
CA ASN A 581 4.41 -10.74 -14.68
C ASN A 581 4.58 -10.27 -13.21
N GLY A 582 4.25 -11.11 -12.22
CA GLY A 582 4.15 -10.74 -10.81
C GLY A 582 2.74 -10.36 -10.36
N GLY A 583 2.62 -9.90 -9.11
CA GLY A 583 1.37 -9.37 -8.55
C GLY A 583 0.56 -10.38 -7.73
N LEU A 584 -0.66 -9.97 -7.35
CA LEU A 584 -1.53 -10.75 -6.47
C LEU A 584 -2.08 -12.00 -7.18
N GLY A 585 -2.41 -11.91 -8.47
CA GLY A 585 -2.90 -13.04 -9.25
C GLY A 585 -1.88 -14.19 -9.32
N GLU A 586 -0.61 -13.89 -9.56
CA GLU A 586 0.47 -14.90 -9.56
C GLU A 586 0.68 -15.49 -8.15
N ALA A 587 0.69 -14.66 -7.10
CA ALA A 587 0.80 -15.13 -5.72
C ALA A 587 -0.35 -16.09 -5.36
N ALA A 588 -1.57 -15.77 -5.79
CA ALA A 588 -2.75 -16.62 -5.61
C ALA A 588 -2.63 -17.93 -6.40
N ALA A 589 -2.13 -17.91 -7.64
CA ALA A 589 -1.88 -19.14 -8.40
C ALA A 589 -0.90 -20.09 -7.70
N TRP A 590 0.22 -19.58 -7.17
CA TRP A 590 1.18 -20.38 -6.41
C TRP A 590 0.60 -20.93 -5.08
N LEU A 591 -0.32 -20.20 -4.44
CA LEU A 591 -1.09 -20.73 -3.30
C LEU A 591 -2.02 -21.88 -3.74
N CYS A 592 -2.76 -21.69 -4.82
CA CYS A 592 -3.66 -22.71 -5.39
C CYS A 592 -2.90 -24.00 -5.76
N LEU A 593 -1.72 -23.89 -6.37
CA LEU A 593 -0.87 -25.05 -6.67
C LEU A 593 -0.50 -25.84 -5.40
N ARG A 594 -0.15 -25.14 -4.31
CA ARG A 594 0.17 -25.80 -3.04
C ARG A 594 -1.04 -26.50 -2.41
N GLN A 595 -2.23 -25.93 -2.54
CA GLN A 595 -3.47 -26.57 -2.10
C GLN A 595 -3.78 -27.83 -2.92
N ASP A 596 -3.57 -27.78 -4.24
CA ASP A 596 -3.76 -28.93 -5.12
C ASP A 596 -2.72 -30.04 -4.84
N ILE A 597 -1.45 -29.68 -4.55
CA ILE A 597 -0.42 -30.61 -4.07
C ILE A 597 -0.89 -31.34 -2.80
N TYR A 598 -1.44 -30.63 -1.81
CA TYR A 598 -1.95 -31.23 -0.58
C TYR A 598 -3.06 -32.25 -0.88
N ILE A 599 -4.01 -31.89 -1.72
CA ILE A 599 -5.13 -32.76 -2.07
C ILE A 599 -4.67 -33.97 -2.87
N SER A 600 -3.80 -33.77 -3.86
CA SER A 600 -3.18 -34.85 -4.63
C SER A 600 -2.44 -35.82 -3.72
N LEU A 601 -1.69 -35.29 -2.74
CA LEU A 601 -0.95 -36.08 -1.77
C LEU A 601 -1.88 -36.89 -0.84
N THR A 602 -2.83 -36.24 -0.18
CA THR A 602 -3.67 -36.87 0.86
C THR A 602 -4.76 -37.77 0.32
N LYS A 603 -5.29 -37.46 -0.87
CA LYS A 603 -6.30 -38.28 -1.56
C LYS A 603 -5.70 -39.23 -2.59
N GLN A 604 -4.38 -39.17 -2.84
CA GLN A 604 -3.65 -39.97 -3.82
C GLN A 604 -4.28 -39.92 -5.22
N ARG A 605 -4.56 -38.71 -5.70
CA ARG A 605 -5.25 -38.46 -6.97
C ARG A 605 -4.45 -37.51 -7.87
N PRO A 606 -4.69 -37.50 -9.19
CA PRO A 606 -3.98 -36.60 -10.09
C PRO A 606 -4.14 -35.13 -9.68
N LEU A 607 -3.11 -34.34 -9.94
CA LEU A 607 -3.20 -32.88 -9.86
C LEU A 607 -4.22 -32.38 -10.87
N ARG A 608 -4.95 -31.34 -10.47
CA ARG A 608 -5.89 -30.66 -11.34
C ARG A 608 -5.24 -29.48 -12.06
N SER A 609 -4.21 -28.90 -11.49
CA SER A 609 -3.49 -27.74 -12.00
C SER A 609 -2.68 -28.10 -13.25
N ASP A 610 -2.78 -27.29 -14.30
CA ASP A 610 -1.92 -27.39 -15.48
C ASP A 610 -0.54 -26.80 -15.19
N LEU A 611 0.46 -27.66 -15.05
CA LEU A 611 1.83 -27.26 -14.71
C LEU A 611 2.51 -26.47 -15.84
N ASP A 612 2.11 -26.62 -17.10
CA ASP A 612 2.77 -25.94 -18.21
C ASP A 612 2.53 -24.42 -18.14
N THR A 613 1.41 -23.99 -17.55
CA THR A 613 1.11 -22.56 -17.34
C THR A 613 2.15 -21.89 -16.43
N TYR A 614 2.59 -22.55 -15.36
CA TYR A 614 3.52 -21.99 -14.39
C TYR A 614 4.92 -21.75 -14.97
N LEU A 615 5.33 -22.47 -16.02
CA LEU A 615 6.64 -22.30 -16.65
C LEU A 615 6.85 -20.89 -17.26
N GLN A 616 5.76 -20.13 -17.45
CA GLN A 616 5.82 -18.75 -17.92
C GLN A 616 6.26 -17.77 -16.82
N SER A 617 6.19 -18.18 -15.54
CA SER A 617 6.58 -17.38 -14.39
C SER A 617 8.05 -16.97 -14.37
N ASP A 618 8.29 -15.72 -14.00
CA ASP A 618 9.64 -15.19 -13.77
C ASP A 618 10.37 -15.89 -12.61
N VAL A 619 9.67 -16.64 -11.76
CA VAL A 619 10.26 -17.53 -10.74
C VAL A 619 11.33 -18.45 -11.34
N PHE A 620 11.14 -18.94 -12.57
CA PHE A 620 12.10 -19.84 -13.21
C PHE A 620 13.38 -19.13 -13.66
N LYS A 621 13.34 -17.82 -13.87
CA LYS A 621 14.47 -16.97 -14.27
C LYS A 621 15.20 -16.37 -13.06
N ARG A 622 14.49 -16.16 -11.95
CA ARG A 622 15.01 -15.59 -10.71
C ARG A 622 15.90 -16.57 -9.93
N MET A 623 16.81 -16.00 -9.13
CA MET A 623 17.84 -16.73 -8.35
C MET A 623 17.78 -16.41 -6.84
N ASP A 624 16.73 -15.75 -6.36
CA ASP A 624 16.50 -15.53 -4.93
C ASP A 624 15.89 -16.75 -4.23
N ASP A 625 15.93 -16.76 -2.89
CA ASP A 625 15.51 -17.88 -2.07
C ASP A 625 14.03 -18.27 -2.25
N ALA A 626 13.14 -17.30 -2.45
CA ALA A 626 11.72 -17.56 -2.68
C ALA A 626 11.51 -18.23 -4.04
N ALA A 627 12.20 -17.77 -5.09
CA ALA A 627 12.19 -18.41 -6.40
C ALA A 627 12.73 -19.86 -6.34
N TYR A 628 13.82 -20.09 -5.59
CA TYR A 628 14.35 -21.44 -5.38
C TYR A 628 13.36 -22.35 -4.64
N ALA A 629 12.63 -21.84 -3.64
CA ALA A 629 11.58 -22.60 -2.96
C ALA A 629 10.42 -22.95 -3.90
N ASN A 630 9.92 -21.99 -4.70
CA ASN A 630 8.85 -22.25 -5.68
C ASN A 630 9.27 -23.26 -6.76
N LYS A 631 10.53 -23.26 -7.20
CA LYS A 631 11.05 -24.31 -8.10
C LYS A 631 10.92 -25.71 -7.49
N MET A 632 11.17 -25.87 -6.19
CA MET A 632 10.98 -27.16 -5.51
C MET A 632 9.50 -27.50 -5.34
N VAL A 633 8.64 -26.52 -5.08
CA VAL A 633 7.17 -26.70 -5.07
C VAL A 633 6.71 -27.26 -6.42
N PHE A 634 7.18 -26.66 -7.51
CA PHE A 634 6.88 -27.13 -8.87
C PHE A 634 7.39 -28.55 -9.14
N LEU A 635 8.61 -28.88 -8.73
CA LEU A 635 9.17 -30.22 -8.90
C LEU A 635 8.40 -31.30 -8.12
N LEU A 636 7.92 -30.99 -6.91
CA LEU A 636 7.03 -31.90 -6.19
C LEU A 636 5.70 -32.07 -6.94
N ALA A 637 5.13 -30.98 -7.47
CA ALA A 637 3.92 -31.07 -8.28
C ALA A 637 4.12 -31.98 -9.50
N LYS A 638 5.24 -31.82 -10.22
CA LYS A 638 5.62 -32.67 -11.35
C LYS A 638 5.76 -34.15 -10.95
N ALA A 639 6.34 -34.43 -9.78
CA ALA A 639 6.43 -35.78 -9.24
C ALA A 639 5.05 -36.39 -8.93
N LEU A 640 4.13 -35.61 -8.34
CA LEU A 640 2.76 -36.04 -8.05
C LEU A 640 1.92 -36.27 -9.31
N ALA A 641 2.01 -35.36 -10.30
CA ALA A 641 1.34 -35.51 -11.59
C ALA A 641 1.76 -36.82 -12.29
N CYS A 642 3.05 -37.15 -12.24
CA CYS A 642 3.57 -38.41 -12.75
C CYS A 642 3.11 -39.61 -11.88
N ALA A 643 3.18 -39.51 -10.55
CA ALA A 643 2.85 -40.60 -9.62
C ALA A 643 1.37 -41.03 -9.68
N PHE A 644 0.44 -40.08 -9.85
CA PHE A 644 -1.01 -40.32 -9.75
C PHE A 644 -1.76 -40.10 -11.07
N SER A 645 -1.08 -40.03 -12.21
CA SER A 645 -1.68 -39.88 -13.54
C SER A 645 -2.79 -40.90 -13.82
N SER A 646 -3.98 -40.43 -14.21
CA SER A 646 -5.18 -41.25 -14.44
C SER A 646 -5.22 -41.93 -15.82
N ASP A 647 -4.60 -41.35 -16.84
CA ASP A 647 -4.77 -41.79 -18.24
C ASP A 647 -3.63 -42.67 -18.75
N LYS A 648 -2.41 -42.51 -18.21
CA LYS A 648 -1.24 -43.35 -18.53
C LYS A 648 -0.32 -43.48 -17.31
N PRO A 649 0.11 -44.71 -16.94
CA PRO A 649 1.14 -44.88 -15.92
C PRO A 649 2.42 -44.19 -16.39
N CYS A 650 3.00 -43.38 -15.51
CA CYS A 650 4.20 -42.62 -15.84
C CYS A 650 5.36 -43.57 -16.19
N SER A 651 6.13 -43.20 -17.21
CA SER A 651 7.26 -44.02 -17.65
C SER A 651 8.38 -44.00 -16.60
N VAL A 652 9.14 -45.09 -16.52
CA VAL A 652 10.32 -45.17 -15.64
C VAL A 652 11.34 -44.08 -16.00
N ASP A 653 11.50 -43.78 -17.29
CA ASP A 653 12.41 -42.73 -17.76
C ASP A 653 11.97 -41.34 -17.28
N SER A 654 10.67 -41.03 -17.32
CA SER A 654 10.11 -39.77 -16.81
C SER A 654 10.29 -39.64 -15.29
N LEU A 655 10.09 -40.73 -14.53
CA LEU A 655 10.35 -40.75 -13.08
C LEU A 655 11.82 -40.50 -12.76
N GLU A 656 12.74 -41.09 -13.52
CA GLU A 656 14.18 -40.89 -13.35
C GLU A 656 14.64 -39.49 -13.77
N GLU A 657 14.00 -38.88 -14.77
CA GLU A 657 14.24 -37.48 -15.14
C GLU A 657 13.82 -36.53 -14.00
N ILE A 658 12.61 -36.70 -13.45
CA ILE A 658 12.16 -35.92 -12.29
C ILE A 658 13.08 -36.14 -11.10
N ARG A 659 13.52 -37.39 -10.85
CA ARG A 659 14.49 -37.69 -9.79
C ARG A 659 15.78 -36.90 -9.96
N ARG A 660 16.33 -36.83 -11.18
CA ARG A 660 17.54 -36.05 -11.48
C ARG A 660 17.32 -34.55 -11.28
N GLU A 661 16.17 -34.01 -11.67
CA GLU A 661 15.84 -32.61 -11.44
C GLU A 661 15.75 -32.28 -9.93
N VAL A 662 15.10 -33.14 -9.14
CA VAL A 662 14.99 -33.01 -7.68
C VAL A 662 16.37 -33.08 -7.00
N ASP A 663 17.22 -34.02 -7.41
CA ASP A 663 18.57 -34.16 -6.86
C ASP A 663 19.46 -32.99 -7.29
N SER A 664 19.37 -32.56 -8.55
CA SER A 664 20.05 -31.38 -9.07
C SER A 664 19.65 -30.11 -8.32
N TRP A 665 18.36 -29.93 -8.01
CA TRP A 665 17.90 -28.81 -7.18
C TRP A 665 18.60 -28.80 -5.81
N PHE A 666 18.73 -29.97 -5.16
CA PHE A 666 19.36 -30.07 -3.85
C PHE A 666 20.87 -29.77 -3.88
N ASP A 667 21.54 -30.19 -4.95
CA ASP A 667 22.97 -29.96 -5.14
C ASP A 667 23.28 -28.50 -5.54
N LEU A 668 22.40 -27.87 -6.32
CA LEU A 668 22.56 -26.50 -6.83
C LEU A 668 21.89 -25.42 -5.98
N LYS A 669 21.20 -25.79 -4.89
CA LYS A 669 20.57 -24.83 -3.98
C LYS A 669 21.63 -23.85 -3.44
N SER A 670 21.20 -22.61 -3.22
CA SER A 670 22.03 -21.60 -2.57
C SER A 670 22.58 -22.14 -1.24
N PRO A 671 23.84 -21.84 -0.87
CA PRO A 671 24.38 -22.20 0.44
C PRO A 671 23.52 -21.73 1.62
N ALA A 672 22.68 -20.70 1.42
CA ALA A 672 21.72 -20.22 2.41
C ALA A 672 20.68 -21.28 2.84
N PHE A 673 20.38 -22.26 1.98
CA PHE A 673 19.49 -23.38 2.31
C PHE A 673 20.16 -24.43 3.21
N ASN A 674 21.47 -24.39 3.41
CA ASN A 674 22.11 -25.32 4.34
C ASN A 674 21.75 -24.94 5.78
N PRO A 675 21.44 -25.92 6.65
CA PRO A 675 21.16 -25.64 8.05
C PRO A 675 22.28 -24.84 8.71
N ILE A 676 21.92 -23.81 9.48
CA ILE A 676 22.87 -23.06 10.33
C ILE A 676 23.28 -23.87 11.57
N HIS A 677 22.42 -24.81 11.94
CA HIS A 677 22.63 -25.76 13.01
C HIS A 677 21.97 -27.07 12.60
N GLU A 678 22.69 -28.17 12.72
CA GLU A 678 22.18 -29.51 12.50
C GLU A 678 22.77 -30.47 13.53
N GLU A 679 21.91 -31.04 14.37
CA GLU A 679 22.26 -32.15 15.25
C GLU A 679 21.47 -33.40 14.86
N LYS A 680 22.20 -34.51 14.68
CA LYS A 680 21.58 -35.77 14.27
C LYS A 680 20.70 -36.31 15.38
N ARG A 681 19.64 -36.99 14.96
CA ARG A 681 18.79 -37.79 15.86
C ARG A 681 19.66 -38.71 16.73
N ASN A 682 19.45 -38.67 18.05
CA ASN A 682 20.15 -39.50 19.03
C ASN A 682 19.17 -39.98 20.12
N ARG A 683 18.73 -41.25 20.02
CA ARG A 683 17.78 -41.83 20.98
C ARG A 683 18.36 -41.99 22.38
N GLU A 684 19.66 -42.21 22.52
CA GLU A 684 20.31 -42.39 23.83
C GLU A 684 20.29 -41.10 24.67
N GLU A 685 20.30 -39.95 24.00
CA GLU A 685 20.20 -38.61 24.60
C GLU A 685 18.75 -38.10 24.70
N GLY A 686 17.75 -38.92 24.36
CA GLY A 686 16.33 -38.53 24.34
C GLY A 686 15.92 -37.67 23.12
N ARG A 687 16.81 -37.49 22.14
CA ARG A 687 16.58 -36.67 20.95
C ARG A 687 15.93 -37.48 19.83
N LEU A 688 14.60 -37.47 19.79
CA LEU A 688 13.79 -38.30 18.88
C LEU A 688 13.71 -37.75 17.44
N LEU A 689 13.94 -36.45 17.25
CA LEU A 689 14.04 -35.81 15.93
C LEU A 689 15.47 -35.27 15.71
N PRO A 690 15.94 -35.16 14.46
CA PRO A 690 17.08 -34.31 14.18
C PRO A 690 16.71 -32.86 14.49
N GLU A 691 17.66 -32.09 15.02
CA GLU A 691 17.49 -30.67 15.24
C GLU A 691 18.07 -29.92 14.06
N ILE A 692 17.25 -29.12 13.39
CA ILE A 692 17.61 -28.43 12.15
C ILE A 692 17.16 -26.99 12.27
N TRP A 693 18.07 -26.04 12.16
CA TRP A 693 17.74 -24.62 12.11
C TRP A 693 18.15 -24.06 10.76
N VAL A 694 17.27 -23.27 10.14
CA VAL A 694 17.51 -22.65 8.83
C VAL A 694 17.35 -21.13 8.92
N LEU A 695 17.91 -20.40 7.94
CA LEU A 695 17.96 -18.93 7.98
C LEU A 695 16.62 -18.25 7.68
N SER A 696 15.75 -18.90 6.92
CA SER A 696 14.53 -18.29 6.37
C SER A 696 13.39 -19.30 6.26
N PRO A 697 12.12 -18.87 6.37
CA PRO A 697 10.98 -19.75 6.09
C PRO A 697 11.03 -20.36 4.68
N PHE A 698 11.52 -19.64 3.66
CA PHE A 698 11.65 -20.19 2.30
C PHE A 698 12.55 -21.44 2.25
N HIS A 699 13.59 -21.49 3.09
CA HIS A 699 14.49 -22.64 3.18
C HIS A 699 13.79 -23.84 3.82
N ALA A 700 13.03 -23.61 4.89
CA ALA A 700 12.23 -24.67 5.55
C ALA A 700 11.24 -25.29 4.56
N VAL A 701 10.51 -24.45 3.81
CA VAL A 701 9.54 -24.89 2.81
C VAL A 701 10.22 -25.65 1.67
N GLY A 702 11.26 -25.10 1.06
CA GLY A 702 11.97 -25.77 -0.04
C GLY A 702 12.52 -27.14 0.38
N LEU A 703 13.15 -27.25 1.55
CA LEU A 703 13.68 -28.52 2.04
C LEU A 703 12.59 -29.54 2.41
N GLN A 704 11.45 -29.11 2.97
CA GLN A 704 10.33 -30.01 3.21
C GLN A 704 9.77 -30.59 1.91
N TYR A 705 9.55 -29.74 0.91
CA TYR A 705 9.04 -30.17 -0.39
C TYR A 705 10.03 -31.10 -1.09
N TYR A 706 11.35 -30.87 -0.95
CA TYR A 706 12.38 -31.81 -1.39
C TYR A 706 12.20 -33.19 -0.75
N HIS A 707 12.10 -33.28 0.58
CA HIS A 707 11.96 -34.56 1.26
C HIS A 707 10.65 -35.28 0.89
N ILE A 708 9.55 -34.56 0.73
CA ILE A 708 8.28 -35.13 0.26
C ILE A 708 8.42 -35.66 -1.18
N ALA A 709 9.13 -34.95 -2.06
CA ALA A 709 9.40 -35.43 -3.41
C ALA A 709 10.23 -36.73 -3.40
N LYS A 710 11.22 -36.85 -2.51
CA LYS A 710 11.99 -38.09 -2.34
C LYS A 710 11.10 -39.26 -1.87
N ILE A 711 10.12 -39.01 -1.00
CA ILE A 711 9.15 -40.02 -0.56
C ILE A 711 8.30 -40.49 -1.75
N ILE A 712 7.68 -39.56 -2.48
CA ILE A 712 6.84 -39.86 -3.65
C ILE A 712 7.64 -40.64 -4.69
N LEU A 713 8.83 -40.17 -5.06
CA LEU A 713 9.69 -40.86 -6.03
C LEU A 713 10.11 -42.26 -5.55
N ALA A 714 10.35 -42.46 -4.25
CA ALA A 714 10.68 -43.78 -3.72
C ALA A 714 9.48 -44.76 -3.82
N MET A 715 8.26 -44.27 -3.58
CA MET A 715 7.05 -45.08 -3.65
C MET A 715 6.58 -45.34 -5.08
N SER A 716 6.78 -44.39 -5.99
CA SER A 716 6.37 -44.51 -7.40
C SER A 716 7.33 -45.34 -8.25
N THR A 717 8.53 -45.64 -7.76
CA THR A 717 9.51 -46.45 -8.50
C THR A 717 9.09 -47.93 -8.48
N PRO A 718 8.88 -48.59 -9.63
CA PRO A 718 8.52 -50.00 -9.65
C PRO A 718 9.58 -50.90 -9.01
N ILE A 719 9.15 -51.79 -8.10
CA ILE A 719 10.04 -52.78 -7.50
C ILE A 719 10.33 -53.89 -8.52
N VAL A 720 11.48 -53.79 -9.17
CA VAL A 720 12.03 -54.88 -9.99
C VAL A 720 12.82 -55.82 -9.08
N ALA A 721 12.30 -57.04 -8.86
CA ALA A 721 12.93 -58.04 -8.00
C ALA A 721 13.00 -59.40 -8.71
N SER A 722 14.16 -60.07 -8.62
CA SER A 722 14.39 -61.39 -9.19
C SER A 722 13.86 -62.54 -8.31
N SER A 723 13.47 -62.25 -7.07
CA SER A 723 12.92 -63.22 -6.11
C SER A 723 11.96 -62.57 -5.12
N VAL A 724 11.12 -63.38 -4.46
CA VAL A 724 10.22 -62.94 -3.38
C VAL A 724 10.99 -62.28 -2.23
N LEU A 725 12.15 -62.85 -1.84
CA LEU A 725 12.97 -62.29 -0.76
C LEU A 725 13.54 -60.91 -1.14
N GLU A 726 13.96 -60.74 -2.39
CA GLU A 726 14.43 -59.45 -2.88
C GLU A 726 13.28 -58.42 -2.91
N HIS A 727 12.08 -58.83 -3.31
CA HIS A 727 10.90 -57.97 -3.26
C HIS A 727 10.61 -57.47 -1.84
N ILE A 728 10.63 -58.37 -0.84
CA ILE A 728 10.45 -58.01 0.58
C ILE A 728 11.57 -57.05 1.06
N ARG A 729 12.83 -57.30 0.68
CA ARG A 729 13.97 -56.43 1.04
C ARG A 729 13.83 -55.03 0.45
N GLN A 730 13.38 -54.93 -0.80
CA GLN A 730 13.15 -53.63 -1.44
C GLN A 730 11.98 -52.89 -0.79
N GLY A 731 10.88 -53.60 -0.46
CA GLY A 731 9.77 -53.02 0.32
C GLY A 731 10.23 -52.40 1.63
N LYS A 732 11.02 -53.14 2.43
CA LYS A 732 11.62 -52.62 3.68
C LYS A 732 12.55 -51.42 3.46
N ARG A 733 13.26 -51.39 2.33
CA ARG A 733 14.14 -50.27 1.98
C ARG A 733 13.34 -49.02 1.67
N VAL A 734 12.25 -49.14 0.90
CA VAL A 734 11.33 -48.03 0.63
C VAL A 734 10.74 -47.52 1.94
N GLU A 735 10.22 -48.40 2.79
CA GLU A 735 9.70 -48.05 4.12
C GLU A 735 10.71 -47.25 4.95
N GLN A 736 11.98 -47.67 4.98
CA GLN A 736 13.04 -46.94 5.68
C GLN A 736 13.32 -45.55 5.07
N ILE A 737 13.26 -45.43 3.74
CA ILE A 737 13.42 -44.14 3.03
C ILE A 737 12.26 -43.21 3.40
N VAL A 738 11.02 -43.71 3.38
CA VAL A 738 9.82 -42.96 3.78
C VAL A 738 9.98 -42.45 5.20
N ARG A 739 10.30 -43.34 6.14
CA ARG A 739 10.51 -42.99 7.56
C ARG A 739 11.58 -41.92 7.75
N ASN A 740 12.74 -42.09 7.10
CA ASN A 740 13.86 -41.16 7.25
C ASN A 740 13.53 -39.75 6.74
N HIS A 741 12.92 -39.65 5.57
CA HIS A 741 12.51 -38.36 5.02
C HIS A 741 11.34 -37.74 5.80
N LEU A 742 10.41 -38.56 6.29
CA LEU A 742 9.30 -38.07 7.11
C LEU A 742 9.80 -37.45 8.42
N LEU A 743 10.83 -38.02 9.05
CA LEU A 743 11.49 -37.40 10.22
C LEU A 743 12.11 -36.04 9.88
N GLN A 744 12.70 -35.87 8.70
CA GLN A 744 13.23 -34.58 8.25
C GLN A 744 12.11 -33.56 8.03
N VAL A 745 10.99 -33.98 7.45
CA VAL A 745 9.81 -33.11 7.26
C VAL A 745 9.28 -32.60 8.60
N ILE A 746 9.16 -33.48 9.61
CA ILE A 746 8.71 -33.10 10.96
C ILE A 746 9.72 -32.17 11.64
N ALA A 747 11.02 -32.46 11.53
CA ALA A 747 12.07 -31.62 12.09
C ALA A 747 12.08 -30.21 11.47
N LEU A 748 12.00 -30.12 10.15
CA LEU A 748 11.94 -28.85 9.42
C LEU A 748 10.70 -28.02 9.76
N ALA A 749 9.60 -28.65 10.16
CA ALA A 749 8.40 -27.94 10.61
C ALA A 749 8.64 -27.07 11.85
N ASN A 750 9.65 -27.43 12.66
CA ASN A 750 10.07 -26.68 13.86
C ASN A 750 11.38 -25.90 13.64
N SER A 751 11.89 -25.84 12.40
CA SER A 751 13.21 -25.25 12.11
C SER A 751 13.24 -23.73 12.09
N HIS A 752 12.08 -23.08 11.97
CA HIS A 752 11.97 -21.62 11.90
C HIS A 752 10.59 -21.13 12.38
N ALA A 753 10.56 -20.19 13.34
CA ALA A 753 9.34 -19.75 14.00
C ALA A 753 8.29 -19.10 13.08
N ARG A 754 8.71 -18.45 11.99
CA ARG A 754 7.80 -17.84 10.99
C ARG A 754 7.36 -18.80 9.87
N ALA A 755 7.84 -20.04 9.86
CA ALA A 755 7.50 -21.03 8.82
C ALA A 755 6.26 -21.86 9.23
N GLU A 756 5.18 -21.22 9.67
CA GLU A 756 4.01 -21.96 10.19
C GLU A 756 3.36 -22.86 9.14
N ASN A 757 3.47 -22.50 7.86
CA ASN A 757 2.99 -23.34 6.78
C ASN A 757 3.67 -24.73 6.75
N ALA A 758 4.90 -24.83 7.26
CA ALA A 758 5.66 -26.07 7.36
C ALA A 758 5.02 -27.07 8.34
N LEU A 759 4.24 -26.58 9.32
CA LEU A 759 3.45 -27.42 10.23
C LEU A 759 2.33 -28.15 9.47
N PHE A 760 1.64 -27.47 8.54
CA PHE A 760 0.61 -28.09 7.71
C PHE A 760 1.20 -29.13 6.78
N THR A 761 2.31 -28.80 6.11
CA THR A 761 3.01 -29.73 5.22
C THR A 761 3.43 -31.02 5.94
N ALA A 762 3.92 -30.92 7.19
CA ALA A 762 4.24 -32.08 8.00
C ALA A 762 3.00 -32.87 8.44
N ARG A 763 1.92 -32.19 8.84
CA ARG A 763 0.63 -32.83 9.19
C ARG A 763 0.05 -33.59 8.00
N HIS A 764 0.06 -33.01 6.80
CA HIS A 764 -0.40 -33.69 5.57
C HIS A 764 0.45 -34.93 5.28
N SER A 765 1.77 -34.81 5.38
CA SER A 765 2.69 -35.95 5.22
C SER A 765 2.40 -37.07 6.23
N LEU A 766 2.10 -36.73 7.50
CA LEU A 766 1.73 -37.68 8.55
C LEU A 766 0.39 -38.36 8.30
N SER A 767 -0.58 -37.68 7.68
CA SER A 767 -1.86 -38.30 7.32
C SER A 767 -1.75 -39.42 6.29
N VAL A 768 -0.72 -39.37 5.43
CA VAL A 768 -0.50 -40.37 4.38
C VAL A 768 0.50 -41.44 4.82
N TRP A 769 1.56 -41.04 5.52
CA TRP A 769 2.71 -41.91 5.80
C TRP A 769 2.99 -42.12 7.28
N GLY A 770 2.18 -41.58 8.19
CA GLY A 770 2.39 -41.69 9.64
C GLY A 770 2.31 -43.13 10.17
N GLY A 771 1.65 -44.05 9.44
CA GLY A 771 1.64 -45.48 9.76
C GLY A 771 3.04 -46.12 9.78
N VAL A 772 4.04 -45.52 9.12
CA VAL A 772 5.41 -46.07 9.04
C VAL A 772 6.17 -46.11 10.39
N PHE A 773 5.65 -45.46 11.42
CA PHE A 773 6.26 -45.41 12.76
C PHE A 773 5.84 -46.62 13.61
N ALA A 774 6.75 -47.60 13.74
CA ALA A 774 6.52 -48.80 14.55
C ALA A 774 6.92 -48.63 16.04
N GLU A 775 7.89 -47.76 16.31
CA GLU A 775 8.49 -47.61 17.64
C GLU A 775 7.66 -46.67 18.52
N LYS A 776 7.39 -47.07 19.77
CA LYS A 776 6.51 -46.33 20.68
C LYS A 776 6.96 -44.88 20.92
N ASP A 777 8.26 -44.66 21.09
CA ASP A 777 8.81 -43.31 21.29
C ASP A 777 8.56 -42.41 20.06
N ASP A 778 8.64 -42.99 18.84
CA ASP A 778 8.35 -42.25 17.60
C ASP A 778 6.85 -41.94 17.47
N GLN A 779 5.99 -42.88 17.87
CA GLN A 779 4.54 -42.67 17.90
C GLN A 779 4.16 -41.57 18.89
N GLU A 780 4.71 -41.57 20.11
CA GLU A 780 4.48 -40.53 21.11
C GLU A 780 5.00 -39.16 20.64
N MET A 781 6.17 -39.11 19.99
CA MET A 781 6.69 -37.89 19.38
C MET A 781 5.76 -37.33 18.30
N VAL A 782 5.24 -38.18 17.42
CA VAL A 782 4.29 -37.78 16.37
C VAL A 782 2.99 -37.24 16.97
N LEU A 783 2.46 -37.89 18.00
CA LEU A 783 1.24 -37.44 18.68
C LEU A 783 1.45 -36.09 19.38
N SER A 784 2.58 -35.91 20.05
CA SER A 784 2.96 -34.65 20.68
C SER A 784 3.16 -33.54 19.64
N PHE A 785 3.75 -33.86 18.49
CA PHE A 785 3.88 -32.91 17.38
C PHE A 785 2.52 -32.50 16.82
N LEU A 786 1.61 -33.44 16.57
CA LEU A 786 0.26 -33.13 16.07
C LEU A 786 -0.56 -32.31 17.08
N GLU A 787 -0.35 -32.53 18.37
CA GLU A 787 -0.92 -31.68 19.42
C GLU A 787 -0.35 -30.26 19.39
N HIS A 788 0.97 -30.12 19.21
CA HIS A 788 1.59 -28.82 19.01
C HIS A 788 1.05 -28.09 17.76
N VAL A 789 0.88 -28.79 16.64
CA VAL A 789 0.26 -28.24 15.42
C VAL A 789 -1.15 -27.71 15.72
N GLN A 790 -1.98 -28.48 16.42
CA GLN A 790 -3.33 -28.05 16.79
C GLN A 790 -3.31 -26.84 17.73
N GLN A 791 -2.43 -26.82 18.73
CA GLN A 791 -2.31 -25.69 19.66
C GLN A 791 -1.84 -24.42 18.97
N ARG A 792 -0.89 -24.54 18.04
CA ARG A 792 -0.28 -23.39 17.35
C ARG A 792 -1.18 -22.83 16.25
N THR A 793 -1.70 -23.70 15.39
CA THR A 793 -2.42 -23.30 14.16
C THR A 793 -3.93 -23.31 14.31
N GLY A 794 -4.45 -24.03 15.30
CA GLY A 794 -5.87 -24.23 15.47
C GLY A 794 -6.49 -25.34 14.64
N TRP A 795 -5.73 -25.98 13.77
CA TRP A 795 -6.24 -27.07 12.94
C TRP A 795 -6.54 -28.29 13.81
N ASN A 796 -7.75 -28.82 13.73
CA ASN A 796 -8.11 -30.04 14.45
C ASN A 796 -7.29 -31.23 13.94
N THR A 797 -6.35 -31.71 14.74
CA THR A 797 -5.53 -32.90 14.46
C THR A 797 -6.05 -34.13 15.19
N SER A 798 -7.09 -34.00 16.02
CA SER A 798 -7.61 -35.10 16.84
C SER A 798 -8.09 -36.31 16.02
N PRO A 799 -8.84 -36.15 14.90
CA PRO A 799 -9.20 -37.29 14.05
C PRO A 799 -7.99 -38.04 13.49
N LEU A 800 -6.95 -37.29 13.08
CA LEU A 800 -5.71 -37.86 12.57
C LEU A 800 -4.95 -38.61 13.67
N ARG A 801 -4.85 -38.03 14.88
CA ARG A 801 -4.21 -38.69 16.02
C ARG A 801 -4.90 -40.02 16.35
N SER A 802 -6.23 -40.04 16.42
CA SER A 802 -6.99 -41.27 16.65
C SER A 802 -6.77 -42.30 15.52
N SER A 803 -6.82 -41.86 14.26
CA SER A 803 -6.61 -42.76 13.11
C SER A 803 -5.21 -43.38 13.12
N LEU A 804 -4.16 -42.60 13.42
CA LEU A 804 -2.80 -43.12 13.52
C LEU A 804 -2.65 -44.11 14.69
N GLN A 805 -3.25 -43.81 15.85
CA GLN A 805 -3.25 -44.74 16.98
C GLN A 805 -3.95 -46.06 16.62
N GLU A 806 -5.07 -46.02 15.91
CA GLU A 806 -5.77 -47.21 15.43
C GLU A 806 -4.92 -48.02 14.44
N GLN A 807 -4.29 -47.35 13.46
CA GLN A 807 -3.37 -47.97 12.50
C GLN A 807 -2.21 -48.68 13.21
N TRP A 808 -1.55 -48.00 14.15
CA TRP A 808 -0.43 -48.58 14.90
C TRP A 808 -0.84 -49.75 15.81
N ILE A 809 -2.08 -49.76 16.33
CA ILE A 809 -2.60 -50.90 17.09
C ILE A 809 -2.89 -52.08 16.16
N GLN A 810 -3.41 -51.83 14.96
CA GLN A 810 -3.67 -52.87 13.96
C GLN A 810 -2.37 -53.50 13.47
N ASP A 811 -1.37 -52.70 13.11
CA ASP A 811 -0.06 -53.17 12.63
C ASP A 811 0.73 -53.95 13.70
N ASN A 812 0.48 -53.71 14.99
CA ASN A 812 1.07 -54.50 16.07
C ASN A 812 0.35 -55.84 16.32
N ARG A 813 -0.86 -56.03 15.76
CA ARG A 813 -1.67 -57.24 15.90
C ARG A 813 -1.58 -58.17 14.69
N GLU A 814 -1.36 -57.62 13.51
CA GLU A 814 -1.08 -58.33 12.25
C GLU A 814 0.41 -58.68 12.11
#